data_AF-A0A2E3INX8-F1
#
_entry.id   AF-A0A2E3INX8-F1
#
_cell.length_a   1.000
_cell.length_b   1.000
_cell.length_c   1.000
_cell.angle_alpha   90.00
_cell.angle_beta   90.00
_cell.angle_gamma   90.00
#
_symmetry.space_group_name_H-M   'P 1'
#
loop_
_entity.id
_entity.type
_entity.pdbx_description
1 polymer ?
#
loop_
_entity_poly.entity_id
_entity_poly.type
_entity_poly.pdbx_seq_one_letter_code
_entity_poly.pdbx_strand_id
1 'polypeptide(L)'
;MTLLRKHHIGPQGQGNSAQAGSLDAAPIDAPLPSPASAPVAPIRSLFFAKQGAAASRITGAGADAVVLDLEDSVKPANRPAARRWINGLLRDGLGEEQRVFVRVNALDAAADLDADLQAVMHAGIEGLVLPMLNSAADVVAFDRRVVAAERAAGLRVGQVRFVCLLETPAAILAAAEIARASLRTIALSFGHADFLHATRGDNSSESLLIARSTVVMAARAEGLQALASPFMDLTNDRAFARACAGMKALGFSGTYTLHPRQNPIAAKAFAPSHADQHRARLIVEQVGQGGVATLGGEMVGPPMLAWAETVLAQSPPAAAPETGAVSATASAPKALAATVSAAIPRFGIDLTRLRPGQVLESPYALTIDDGWRATWQSAFHASNHLETSVEFARSLGLSDRMLPYSLLLNLTLCMSVEPFSESCRLHLGLHDAVAERPAFVGDTLSNRILVESVRNTARSDASVIRPRHVLINQREERVFSLTKMSYFDPVAPACVGAIEPDAVSGDFAAASAPVRSLHERMIEAVGAGLPANPASIAPDLAAGQLILHPPVRPIGWSENLGLSTLLRNTHPLHFDAQRYGRQDIVVCGGFVQALAHAAGERELRQIVHEQVIQASHINTVAPEDRIGAISFIRSVTPISDRLEEVELKTFGLCNVDIARELGGRALPLALFEAEGTKPSVYEEICQRDCPDLSGRIALQIERRILRLRG
;
A
#
# COMPACT_ATOMS: atom_id res chain seq x y z
N MET A 1 -26.64 -33.20 3.61
CA MET A 1 -27.72 -34.15 3.29
C MET A 1 -28.98 -33.37 2.92
N THR A 2 -29.26 -33.32 1.62
CA THR A 2 -30.54 -33.71 1.00
C THR A 2 -31.88 -33.16 1.54
N LEU A 3 -32.41 -32.20 0.77
CA LEU A 3 -33.77 -32.06 0.21
C LEU A 3 -35.01 -31.65 1.06
N LEU A 4 -35.66 -30.63 0.47
CA LEU A 4 -37.10 -30.45 0.19
C LEU A 4 -38.06 -29.97 1.30
N ARG A 5 -38.72 -28.82 1.03
CA ARG A 5 -40.16 -28.82 0.69
C ARG A 5 -40.65 -27.53 0.02
N LYS A 6 -41.58 -27.73 -0.92
CA LYS A 6 -42.34 -26.81 -1.77
C LYS A 6 -43.55 -26.21 -1.02
N HIS A 7 -43.96 -24.99 -1.40
CA HIS A 7 -45.37 -24.53 -1.48
C HIS A 7 -45.45 -23.61 -2.72
N HIS A 8 -46.17 -23.89 -3.82
CA HIS A 8 -47.61 -24.08 -4.06
C HIS A 8 -48.49 -22.90 -3.64
N ILE A 9 -48.86 -22.06 -4.60
CA ILE A 9 -50.14 -21.35 -4.64
C ILE A 9 -50.76 -21.62 -6.02
N GLY A 10 -51.96 -22.18 -6.00
CA GLY A 10 -52.80 -22.49 -7.15
C GLY A 10 -54.00 -21.54 -7.31
N PRO A 11 -54.92 -21.80 -8.25
CA PRO A 11 -55.45 -20.80 -9.20
C PRO A 11 -56.98 -20.61 -9.13
N GLN A 12 -57.51 -19.48 -9.65
CA GLN A 12 -58.92 -19.29 -10.11
C GLN A 12 -58.96 -18.10 -11.10
N GLY A 13 -59.69 -18.04 -12.22
CA GLY A 13 -60.69 -18.92 -12.85
C GLY A 13 -61.01 -18.49 -14.30
N GLN A 14 -61.64 -19.42 -15.03
CA GLN A 14 -62.20 -19.32 -16.41
C GLN A 14 -63.51 -18.48 -16.41
N GLY A 15 -64.06 -17.89 -17.48
CA GLY A 15 -63.80 -17.81 -18.93
C GLY A 15 -65.04 -17.16 -19.59
N ASN A 16 -64.95 -16.63 -20.82
CA ASN A 16 -65.82 -17.01 -21.96
C ASN A 16 -65.42 -16.31 -23.27
N SER A 17 -65.63 -17.05 -24.35
CA SER A 17 -65.19 -16.84 -25.73
C SER A 17 -66.14 -16.03 -26.62
N ALA A 18 -65.59 -15.32 -27.61
CA ALA A 18 -66.21 -15.13 -28.92
C ALA A 18 -65.12 -15.00 -30.01
N GLN A 19 -65.16 -15.89 -31.01
CA GLN A 19 -64.28 -15.94 -32.18
C GLN A 19 -64.82 -15.10 -33.35
N ALA A 20 -63.92 -14.43 -34.08
CA ALA A 20 -63.87 -14.24 -35.54
C ALA A 20 -62.63 -13.35 -35.82
N GLY A 21 -61.54 -13.80 -36.43
CA GLY A 21 -61.39 -14.26 -37.81
C GLY A 21 -59.89 -14.23 -38.14
N SER A 22 -59.41 -15.25 -38.84
CA SER A 22 -58.00 -15.55 -39.12
C SER A 22 -57.38 -14.69 -40.22
N LEU A 23 -56.16 -14.22 -40.00
CA LEU A 23 -55.16 -14.01 -41.05
C LEU A 23 -53.84 -14.60 -40.57
N ASP A 24 -53.29 -15.50 -41.38
CA ASP A 24 -52.09 -16.29 -41.11
C ASP A 24 -50.88 -15.42 -40.74
N ALA A 25 -50.38 -15.60 -39.52
CA ALA A 25 -49.03 -15.23 -39.12
C ALA A 25 -48.29 -16.52 -38.74
N ALA A 26 -47.30 -16.89 -39.54
CA ALA A 26 -46.40 -17.99 -39.22
C ALA A 26 -45.70 -17.71 -37.87
N PRO A 27 -45.64 -18.67 -36.94
CA PRO A 27 -45.09 -18.43 -35.61
C PRO A 27 -43.57 -18.24 -35.70
N ILE A 28 -43.12 -17.04 -35.36
CA ILE A 28 -41.73 -16.74 -34.99
C ILE A 28 -41.55 -17.27 -33.57
N ASP A 29 -41.29 -18.56 -33.42
CA ASP A 29 -40.81 -19.13 -32.17
C ASP A 29 -39.91 -20.33 -32.45
N ALA A 30 -38.68 -20.02 -32.84
CA ALA A 30 -37.54 -20.87 -32.52
C ALA A 30 -36.73 -20.12 -31.46
N PRO A 31 -36.52 -20.69 -30.26
CA PRO A 31 -35.63 -20.10 -29.28
C PRO A 31 -34.26 -19.94 -29.95
N LEU A 32 -33.70 -18.72 -29.92
CA LEU A 32 -32.31 -18.51 -30.30
C LEU A 32 -31.47 -19.49 -29.45
N PRO A 33 -30.58 -20.29 -30.07
CA PRO A 33 -29.76 -21.23 -29.33
C PRO A 33 -28.98 -20.47 -28.25
N SER A 34 -29.12 -20.91 -26.99
CA SER A 34 -28.34 -20.40 -25.87
C SER A 34 -26.86 -20.50 -26.23
N PRO A 35 -26.13 -19.38 -26.35
CA PRO A 35 -24.70 -19.44 -26.54
C PRO A 35 -24.08 -19.86 -25.21
N ALA A 36 -23.94 -21.17 -25.00
CA ALA A 36 -22.70 -21.67 -24.42
C ALA A 36 -21.60 -21.42 -25.48
N SER A 37 -21.27 -20.14 -25.72
CA SER A 37 -20.45 -19.73 -26.85
C SER A 37 -18.99 -20.00 -26.58
N ALA A 38 -18.28 -20.42 -27.63
CA ALA A 38 -16.83 -20.43 -27.68
C ALA A 38 -16.21 -19.21 -26.97
N PRO A 39 -15.06 -19.37 -26.28
CA PRO A 39 -14.44 -18.30 -25.53
C PRO A 39 -14.20 -17.09 -26.43
N VAL A 40 -14.78 -15.94 -26.06
CA VAL A 40 -14.56 -14.67 -26.77
C VAL A 40 -13.08 -14.32 -26.62
N ALA A 41 -12.41 -14.05 -27.74
CA ALA A 41 -10.99 -13.71 -27.73
C ALA A 41 -10.71 -12.49 -26.81
N PRO A 42 -9.68 -12.55 -25.96
CA PRO A 42 -9.35 -11.46 -25.04
C PRO A 42 -9.15 -10.13 -25.78
N ILE A 43 -9.56 -9.03 -25.16
CA ILE A 43 -9.33 -7.67 -25.63
C ILE A 43 -8.49 -6.95 -24.57
N ARG A 44 -7.16 -7.05 -24.65
CA ARG A 44 -6.23 -6.38 -23.71
C ARG A 44 -6.03 -4.92 -24.10
N SER A 45 -6.06 -4.63 -25.39
CA SER A 45 -5.99 -3.29 -25.98
C SER A 45 -7.10 -3.09 -27.02
N LEU A 46 -7.95 -2.09 -26.78
CA LEU A 46 -8.96 -1.63 -27.73
C LEU A 46 -8.57 -0.23 -28.24
N PHE A 47 -7.95 -0.18 -29.41
CA PHE A 47 -7.28 1.02 -29.91
C PHE A 47 -8.20 1.94 -30.70
N PHE A 48 -8.32 3.20 -30.26
CA PHE A 48 -9.01 4.26 -31.00
C PHE A 48 -8.22 4.64 -32.25
N ALA A 49 -8.72 4.26 -33.42
CA ALA A 49 -8.10 4.63 -34.68
C ALA A 49 -8.40 6.10 -35.02
N LYS A 50 -7.36 6.83 -35.41
CA LYS A 50 -7.52 8.21 -35.88
C LYS A 50 -8.31 8.23 -37.20
N GLN A 51 -9.35 9.07 -37.27
CA GLN A 51 -10.12 9.27 -38.48
C GLN A 51 -9.22 9.60 -39.68
N GLY A 52 -9.46 8.95 -40.81
CA GLY A 52 -8.68 9.12 -42.05
C GLY A 52 -7.37 8.33 -42.09
N ALA A 53 -7.05 7.52 -41.07
CA ALA A 53 -5.94 6.58 -41.16
C ALA A 53 -6.19 5.52 -42.25
N ALA A 54 -5.13 5.16 -42.98
CA ALA A 54 -5.15 4.03 -43.91
C ALA A 54 -5.21 2.69 -43.15
N ALA A 55 -5.79 1.65 -43.78
CA ALA A 55 -5.92 0.32 -43.19
C ALA A 55 -4.59 -0.22 -42.64
N SER A 56 -3.50 -0.09 -43.39
CA SER A 56 -2.16 -0.54 -42.97
C SER A 56 -1.63 0.10 -41.68
N ARG A 57 -2.04 1.34 -41.38
CA ARG A 57 -1.68 2.00 -40.11
C ARG A 57 -2.54 1.51 -38.95
N ILE A 58 -3.77 1.11 -39.22
CA ILE A 58 -4.69 0.54 -38.23
C ILE A 58 -4.20 -0.86 -37.84
N THR A 59 -3.94 -1.72 -38.82
CA THR A 59 -3.44 -3.09 -38.61
C THR A 59 -2.02 -3.07 -38.02
N GLY A 60 -1.17 -2.15 -38.48
CA GLY A 60 0.19 -1.97 -37.96
C GLY A 60 0.27 -1.39 -36.53
N ALA A 61 -0.85 -1.03 -35.90
CA ALA A 61 -0.83 -0.50 -34.53
C ALA A 61 -0.60 -1.57 -33.44
N GLY A 62 -0.74 -2.86 -33.78
CA GLY A 62 -0.48 -3.98 -32.87
C GLY A 62 -1.46 -4.07 -31.69
N ALA A 63 -2.71 -3.65 -31.88
CA ALA A 63 -3.77 -3.78 -30.88
C ALA A 63 -4.53 -5.10 -31.05
N ASP A 64 -5.07 -5.65 -29.95
CA ASP A 64 -5.90 -6.85 -30.02
C ASP A 64 -7.18 -6.59 -30.83
N ALA A 65 -7.75 -5.38 -30.68
CA ALA A 65 -8.88 -4.90 -31.45
C ALA A 65 -8.79 -3.38 -31.65
N VAL A 66 -9.50 -2.86 -32.65
CA VAL A 66 -9.57 -1.42 -32.93
C VAL A 66 -10.99 -0.93 -32.80
N VAL A 67 -11.17 0.31 -32.34
CA VAL A 67 -12.44 1.01 -32.34
C VAL A 67 -12.38 2.17 -33.33
N LEU A 68 -13.31 2.17 -34.29
CA LEU A 68 -13.55 3.27 -35.22
C LEU A 68 -14.68 4.12 -34.66
N ASP A 69 -14.43 5.40 -34.44
CA ASP A 69 -15.36 6.25 -33.70
C ASP A 69 -16.27 7.08 -34.62
N LEU A 70 -17.55 7.18 -34.27
CA LEU A 70 -18.56 8.04 -34.89
C LEU A 70 -19.20 9.03 -33.91
N GLU A 71 -18.77 9.00 -32.64
CA GLU A 71 -19.32 9.79 -31.54
C GLU A 71 -18.39 10.96 -31.17
N ASP A 72 -17.84 11.04 -29.95
CA ASP A 72 -17.27 12.27 -29.39
C ASP A 72 -16.05 12.80 -30.15
N SER A 73 -15.25 11.91 -30.76
CA SER A 73 -14.08 12.35 -31.53
C SER A 73 -14.46 12.88 -32.92
N VAL A 74 -15.73 12.78 -33.32
CA VAL A 74 -16.24 13.19 -34.63
C VAL A 74 -17.25 14.32 -34.48
N LYS A 75 -16.86 15.51 -34.92
CA LYS A 75 -17.78 16.66 -35.04
C LYS A 75 -19.00 16.28 -35.89
N PRO A 76 -20.22 16.73 -35.55
CA PRO A 76 -21.44 16.38 -36.29
C PRO A 76 -21.34 16.57 -37.80
N ALA A 77 -20.74 17.68 -38.26
CA ALA A 77 -20.56 17.97 -39.69
C ALA A 77 -19.65 16.95 -40.42
N ASN A 78 -18.78 16.25 -39.69
CA ASN A 78 -17.84 15.27 -40.23
C ASN A 78 -18.36 13.83 -40.16
N ARG A 79 -19.48 13.55 -39.46
CA ARG A 79 -20.05 12.20 -39.34
C ARG A 79 -20.33 11.52 -40.68
N PRO A 80 -20.89 12.20 -41.71
CA PRO A 80 -21.07 11.56 -43.03
C PRO A 80 -19.76 11.14 -43.69
N ALA A 81 -18.68 11.92 -43.51
CA ALA A 81 -17.37 11.57 -44.03
C ALA A 81 -16.73 10.41 -43.24
N ALA A 82 -16.89 10.39 -41.91
CA ALA A 82 -16.45 9.29 -41.06
C ALA A 82 -17.13 7.97 -41.44
N ARG A 83 -18.46 7.98 -41.62
CA ARG A 83 -19.25 6.82 -42.09
C ARG A 83 -18.72 6.26 -43.41
N ARG A 84 -18.48 7.13 -44.40
CA ARG A 84 -17.92 6.72 -45.70
C ARG A 84 -16.52 6.13 -45.57
N TRP A 85 -15.67 6.71 -44.71
CA TRP A 85 -14.33 6.21 -44.44
C TRP A 85 -14.35 4.82 -43.82
N ILE A 86 -15.17 4.60 -42.77
CA ILE A 86 -15.34 3.29 -42.13
C ILE A 86 -15.86 2.26 -43.14
N ASN A 87 -16.90 2.61 -43.90
CA ASN A 87 -17.46 1.72 -44.93
C ASN A 87 -16.44 1.38 -46.04
N GLY A 88 -15.58 2.34 -46.42
CA GLY A 88 -14.45 2.10 -47.33
C GLY A 88 -13.48 1.07 -46.77
N LEU A 89 -12.98 1.29 -45.54
CA LEU A 89 -12.06 0.35 -44.87
C LEU A 89 -12.62 -1.07 -44.75
N LEU A 90 -13.91 -1.19 -44.45
CA LEU A 90 -14.57 -2.49 -44.32
C LEU A 90 -14.71 -3.21 -45.66
N ARG A 91 -15.00 -2.49 -46.75
CA ARG A 91 -15.02 -3.05 -48.11
C ARG A 91 -13.62 -3.42 -48.60
N ASP A 92 -12.60 -2.69 -48.14
CA ASP A 92 -11.20 -2.95 -48.45
C ASP A 92 -10.60 -4.10 -47.61
N GLY A 93 -11.42 -4.83 -46.84
CA GLY A 93 -11.00 -6.05 -46.14
C GLY A 93 -10.41 -5.85 -44.74
N LEU A 94 -10.51 -4.67 -44.12
CA LEU A 94 -9.93 -4.41 -42.79
C LEU A 94 -10.38 -5.44 -41.73
N GLY A 95 -11.63 -5.89 -41.79
CA GLY A 95 -12.20 -6.88 -40.87
C GLY A 95 -11.62 -8.29 -40.99
N GLU A 96 -10.90 -8.58 -42.08
CA GLU A 96 -10.22 -9.87 -42.28
C GLU A 96 -8.85 -9.90 -41.60
N GLU A 97 -8.18 -8.74 -41.49
CA GLU A 97 -6.85 -8.61 -40.89
C GLU A 97 -6.89 -8.17 -39.43
N GLN A 98 -7.96 -7.51 -38.99
CA GLN A 98 -8.07 -6.89 -37.67
C GLN A 98 -9.49 -7.03 -37.11
N ARG A 99 -9.58 -7.28 -35.81
CA ARG A 99 -10.85 -7.22 -35.07
C ARG A 99 -11.34 -5.77 -34.98
N VAL A 100 -12.46 -5.46 -35.63
CA VAL A 100 -13.01 -4.10 -35.73
C VAL A 100 -14.26 -3.93 -34.88
N PHE A 101 -14.24 -2.93 -34.01
CA PHE A 101 -15.40 -2.39 -33.32
C PHE A 101 -15.72 -0.99 -33.85
N VAL A 102 -16.99 -0.60 -33.79
CA VAL A 102 -17.40 0.77 -34.12
C VAL A 102 -18.14 1.38 -32.92
N ARG A 103 -17.70 2.54 -32.44
CA ARG A 103 -18.46 3.32 -31.46
C ARG A 103 -19.47 4.18 -32.21
N VAL A 104 -20.75 3.88 -32.02
CA VAL A 104 -21.88 4.54 -32.70
C VAL A 104 -22.42 5.69 -31.85
N ASN A 105 -23.22 6.57 -32.43
CA ASN A 105 -23.90 7.61 -31.68
C ASN A 105 -24.97 7.02 -30.72
N ALA A 106 -25.24 7.76 -29.63
CA ALA A 106 -26.19 7.37 -28.59
C ALA A 106 -27.66 7.35 -29.07
N LEU A 107 -28.55 6.76 -28.26
CA LEU A 107 -29.98 6.61 -28.57
C LEU A 107 -30.74 7.94 -28.67
N ASP A 108 -30.28 8.97 -27.95
CA ASP A 108 -30.85 10.32 -28.00
C ASP A 108 -30.58 11.00 -29.36
N ALA A 109 -29.50 10.65 -30.03
CA ALA A 109 -29.16 11.02 -31.40
C ALA A 109 -29.70 9.99 -32.42
N ALA A 110 -30.98 9.61 -32.29
CA ALA A 110 -31.59 8.51 -33.05
C ALA A 110 -31.35 8.51 -34.56
N ALA A 111 -31.41 9.68 -35.22
CA ALA A 111 -31.20 9.80 -36.66
C ALA A 111 -29.73 9.54 -37.06
N ASP A 112 -28.78 9.99 -36.23
CA ASP A 112 -27.37 9.72 -36.45
C ASP A 112 -27.03 8.25 -36.18
N LEU A 113 -27.62 7.66 -35.14
CA LEU A 113 -27.49 6.22 -34.86
C LEU A 113 -28.00 5.37 -36.04
N ASP A 114 -29.18 5.67 -36.59
CA ASP A 114 -29.72 4.90 -37.72
C ASP A 114 -28.81 5.04 -38.97
N ALA A 115 -28.28 6.24 -39.21
CA ALA A 115 -27.32 6.48 -40.28
C ALA A 115 -25.96 5.79 -40.04
N ASP A 116 -25.50 5.71 -38.78
CA ASP A 116 -24.30 4.95 -38.40
C ASP A 116 -24.50 3.47 -38.71
N LEU A 117 -25.59 2.87 -38.22
CA LEU A 117 -25.91 1.47 -38.42
C LEU A 117 -26.03 1.13 -39.91
N GLN A 118 -26.70 1.96 -40.71
CA GLN A 118 -26.79 1.75 -42.16
C GLN A 118 -25.41 1.77 -42.84
N ALA A 119 -24.49 2.62 -42.37
CA ALA A 119 -23.18 2.78 -43.00
C ALA A 119 -22.19 1.68 -42.61
N VAL A 120 -22.22 1.20 -41.37
CA VAL A 120 -21.16 0.33 -40.82
C VAL A 120 -21.57 -1.13 -40.67
N MET A 121 -22.85 -1.47 -40.84
CA MET A 121 -23.33 -2.85 -40.75
C MET A 121 -22.73 -3.71 -41.88
N HIS A 122 -21.67 -4.45 -41.54
CA HIS A 122 -20.85 -5.22 -42.48
C HIS A 122 -20.36 -6.51 -41.81
N ALA A 123 -20.07 -7.55 -42.59
CA ALA A 123 -19.59 -8.83 -42.03
C ALA A 123 -18.22 -8.71 -41.34
N GLY A 124 -17.44 -7.68 -41.69
CA GLY A 124 -16.10 -7.40 -41.16
C GLY A 124 -16.06 -6.62 -39.84
N ILE A 125 -17.20 -6.25 -39.23
CA ILE A 125 -17.20 -5.73 -37.85
C ILE A 125 -17.47 -6.89 -36.89
N GLU A 126 -16.74 -6.91 -35.78
CA GLU A 126 -16.99 -7.84 -34.68
C GLU A 126 -18.12 -7.33 -33.78
N GLY A 127 -18.16 -6.03 -33.54
CA GLY A 127 -19.14 -5.45 -32.63
C GLY A 127 -19.27 -3.94 -32.65
N LEU A 128 -20.20 -3.45 -31.84
CA LEU A 128 -20.45 -2.04 -31.60
C LEU A 128 -20.12 -1.70 -30.14
N VAL A 129 -19.55 -0.52 -29.93
CA VAL A 129 -19.48 0.11 -28.60
C VAL A 129 -20.72 0.99 -28.47
N LEU A 130 -21.55 0.70 -27.46
CA LEU A 130 -22.81 1.38 -27.19
C LEU A 130 -22.60 2.42 -26.09
N PRO A 131 -22.63 3.73 -26.40
CA PRO A 131 -22.41 4.79 -25.42
C PRO A 131 -23.70 5.20 -24.71
N MET A 132 -23.53 5.99 -23.65
CA MET A 132 -24.57 6.74 -22.92
C MET A 132 -25.75 5.88 -22.43
N LEU A 133 -25.47 4.62 -22.08
CA LEU A 133 -26.47 3.72 -21.51
C LEU A 133 -26.87 4.20 -20.10
N ASN A 134 -28.15 4.08 -19.76
CA ASN A 134 -28.66 4.36 -18.42
C ASN A 134 -29.43 3.17 -17.82
N SER A 135 -29.83 2.20 -18.65
CA SER A 135 -30.63 1.05 -18.23
C SER A 135 -30.50 -0.15 -19.17
N ALA A 136 -30.99 -1.31 -18.74
CA ALA A 136 -31.13 -2.48 -19.61
C ALA A 136 -32.07 -2.22 -20.81
N ALA A 137 -33.07 -1.35 -20.66
CA ALA A 137 -33.98 -1.00 -21.75
C ALA A 137 -33.26 -0.31 -22.91
N ASP A 138 -32.21 0.45 -22.62
CA ASP A 138 -31.38 1.10 -23.65
C ASP A 138 -30.63 0.05 -24.49
N VAL A 139 -30.07 -0.97 -23.85
CA VAL A 139 -29.41 -2.08 -24.56
C VAL A 139 -30.41 -2.82 -25.45
N VAL A 140 -31.63 -3.08 -24.96
CA VAL A 140 -32.71 -3.71 -25.75
C VAL A 140 -33.12 -2.82 -26.94
N ALA A 141 -33.16 -1.50 -26.75
CA ALA A 141 -33.47 -0.55 -27.82
C ALA A 141 -32.38 -0.55 -28.91
N PHE A 142 -31.11 -0.57 -28.52
CA PHE A 142 -30.00 -0.79 -29.47
C PHE A 142 -30.14 -2.12 -30.18
N ASP A 143 -30.38 -3.22 -29.47
CA ASP A 143 -30.49 -4.57 -30.05
C ASP A 143 -31.55 -4.62 -31.16
N ARG A 144 -32.73 -4.06 -30.92
CA ARG A 144 -33.81 -3.98 -31.93
C ARG A 144 -33.37 -3.27 -33.21
N ARG A 145 -32.66 -2.14 -33.09
CA ARG A 145 -32.14 -1.40 -34.25
C ARG A 145 -31.05 -2.18 -34.98
N VAL A 146 -30.15 -2.82 -34.24
CA VAL A 146 -29.09 -3.67 -34.80
C VAL A 146 -29.67 -4.88 -35.54
N VAL A 147 -30.70 -5.53 -35.00
CA VAL A 147 -31.42 -6.62 -35.68
C VAL A 147 -32.00 -6.15 -37.02
N ALA A 148 -32.61 -4.96 -37.05
CA ALA A 148 -33.15 -4.39 -38.28
C ALA A 148 -32.04 -4.10 -39.31
N ALA A 149 -30.92 -3.52 -38.85
CA ALA A 149 -29.77 -3.23 -39.70
C ALA A 149 -29.09 -4.50 -40.24
N GLU A 150 -28.90 -5.54 -39.41
CA GLU A 150 -28.36 -6.84 -39.85
C GLU A 150 -29.22 -7.46 -40.94
N ARG A 151 -30.55 -7.46 -40.76
CA ARG A 151 -31.49 -7.96 -41.79
C ARG A 151 -31.38 -7.16 -43.09
N ALA A 152 -31.33 -5.83 -43.00
CA ALA A 152 -31.20 -4.97 -44.16
C ALA A 152 -29.86 -5.19 -44.91
N ALA A 153 -28.80 -5.49 -44.17
CA ALA A 153 -27.47 -5.81 -44.71
C ALA A 153 -27.29 -7.28 -45.14
N GLY A 154 -28.31 -8.13 -44.96
CA GLY A 154 -28.24 -9.56 -45.28
C GLY A 154 -27.31 -10.37 -44.35
N LEU A 155 -27.00 -9.84 -43.16
CA LEU A 155 -26.18 -10.51 -42.16
C LEU A 155 -27.02 -11.45 -41.28
N ARG A 156 -26.36 -12.43 -40.67
CA ARG A 156 -27.03 -13.32 -39.71
C ARG A 156 -27.43 -12.51 -38.48
N VAL A 157 -28.71 -12.57 -38.11
CA VAL A 157 -29.18 -11.93 -36.88
C VAL A 157 -28.41 -12.50 -35.67
N GLY A 158 -27.89 -11.61 -34.84
CA GLY A 158 -27.05 -12.01 -33.70
C GLY A 158 -25.57 -12.17 -34.05
N GLN A 159 -25.12 -11.64 -35.18
CA GLN A 159 -23.71 -11.67 -35.59
C GLN A 159 -22.89 -10.60 -34.87
N VAL A 160 -23.37 -9.35 -34.87
CA VAL A 160 -22.68 -8.20 -34.29
C VAL A 160 -22.78 -8.22 -32.76
N ARG A 161 -21.63 -8.10 -32.07
CA ARG A 161 -21.50 -8.11 -30.61
C ARG A 161 -21.60 -6.71 -30.00
N PHE A 162 -21.84 -6.63 -28.69
CA PHE A 162 -21.89 -5.37 -27.94
C PHE A 162 -20.80 -5.26 -26.89
N VAL A 163 -20.19 -4.07 -26.86
CA VAL A 163 -19.44 -3.54 -25.72
C VAL A 163 -20.29 -2.42 -25.14
N CYS A 164 -20.86 -2.64 -23.96
CA CYS A 164 -21.70 -1.64 -23.30
C CYS A 164 -20.81 -0.67 -22.52
N LEU A 165 -20.77 0.60 -22.92
CA LEU A 165 -20.00 1.65 -22.24
C LEU A 165 -20.85 2.24 -21.11
N LEU A 166 -20.38 2.06 -19.88
CA LEU A 166 -20.98 2.58 -18.66
C LEU A 166 -20.26 3.85 -18.27
N GLU A 167 -20.93 4.98 -18.45
CA GLU A 167 -20.34 6.31 -18.29
C GLU A 167 -21.26 7.28 -17.54
N THR A 168 -22.42 6.82 -17.08
CA THR A 168 -23.32 7.60 -16.22
C THR A 168 -23.50 6.90 -14.86
N PRO A 169 -23.83 7.66 -13.80
CA PRO A 169 -24.15 7.05 -12.50
C PRO A 169 -25.30 6.05 -12.58
N ALA A 170 -26.32 6.32 -13.41
CA ALA A 170 -27.43 5.41 -13.64
C ALA A 170 -26.95 4.09 -14.26
N ALA A 171 -26.05 4.15 -15.25
CA ALA A 171 -25.44 2.97 -15.86
C ALA A 171 -24.68 2.11 -14.84
N ILE A 172 -23.92 2.75 -13.95
CA ILE A 172 -23.16 2.05 -12.90
C ILE A 172 -24.10 1.36 -11.92
N LEU A 173 -25.18 2.03 -11.49
CA LEU A 173 -26.18 1.44 -10.60
C LEU A 173 -26.95 0.29 -11.26
N ALA A 174 -27.17 0.34 -12.57
CA ALA A 174 -27.88 -0.67 -13.37
C ALA A 174 -26.93 -1.66 -14.09
N ALA A 175 -25.67 -1.74 -13.67
CA ALA A 175 -24.63 -2.45 -14.42
C ALA A 175 -24.95 -3.94 -14.61
N ALA A 176 -25.52 -4.59 -13.59
CA ALA A 176 -25.87 -6.01 -13.63
C ALA A 176 -27.05 -6.30 -14.57
N GLU A 177 -28.02 -5.39 -14.65
CA GLU A 177 -29.15 -5.46 -15.57
C GLU A 177 -28.70 -5.19 -17.01
N ILE A 178 -27.81 -4.21 -17.22
CA ILE A 178 -27.21 -3.90 -18.52
C ILE A 178 -26.41 -5.09 -19.05
N ALA A 179 -25.63 -5.76 -18.19
CA ALA A 179 -24.82 -6.92 -18.57
C ALA A 179 -25.64 -8.05 -19.20
N ARG A 180 -26.82 -8.35 -18.63
CA ARG A 180 -27.70 -9.45 -19.05
C ARG A 180 -28.75 -9.06 -20.09
N ALA A 181 -28.81 -7.78 -20.49
CA ALA A 181 -29.89 -7.26 -21.31
C ALA A 181 -29.91 -7.80 -22.74
N SER A 182 -28.77 -8.27 -23.26
CA SER A 182 -28.68 -8.89 -24.59
C SER A 182 -27.61 -10.00 -24.61
N LEU A 183 -27.89 -11.08 -25.34
CA LEU A 183 -26.94 -12.16 -25.61
C LEU A 183 -25.78 -11.74 -26.52
N ARG A 184 -25.83 -10.53 -27.10
CA ARG A 184 -24.75 -9.95 -27.89
C ARG A 184 -23.65 -9.35 -27.05
N THR A 185 -23.93 -9.02 -25.79
CA THR A 185 -22.97 -8.38 -24.90
C THR A 185 -21.80 -9.31 -24.66
N ILE A 186 -20.59 -8.84 -24.96
CA ILE A 186 -19.33 -9.57 -24.72
C ILE A 186 -18.43 -8.87 -23.71
N ALA A 187 -18.68 -7.57 -23.49
CA ALA A 187 -17.93 -6.78 -22.52
C ALA A 187 -18.77 -5.63 -21.96
N LEU A 188 -18.49 -5.28 -20.70
CA LEU A 188 -18.79 -3.96 -20.16
C LEU A 188 -17.51 -3.12 -20.19
N SER A 189 -17.64 -1.84 -20.50
CA SER A 189 -16.54 -0.90 -20.43
C SER A 189 -16.88 0.31 -19.58
N PHE A 190 -15.88 0.99 -19.04
CA PHE A 190 -16.08 2.14 -18.16
C PHE A 190 -15.61 3.43 -18.84
N GLY A 191 -16.48 4.46 -18.88
CA GLY A 191 -16.16 5.82 -19.35
C GLY A 191 -16.04 6.79 -18.18
N HIS A 192 -14.82 7.08 -17.72
CA HIS A 192 -14.65 7.89 -16.51
C HIS A 192 -14.93 9.39 -16.72
N ALA A 193 -14.75 9.93 -17.92
CA ALA A 193 -14.84 11.38 -18.14
C ALA A 193 -16.26 11.89 -17.90
N ASP A 194 -17.25 11.31 -18.58
CA ASP A 194 -18.66 11.65 -18.44
C ASP A 194 -19.21 11.25 -17.07
N PHE A 195 -18.72 10.14 -16.51
CA PHE A 195 -19.07 9.72 -15.16
C PHE A 195 -18.64 10.77 -14.12
N LEU A 196 -17.40 11.26 -14.22
CA LEU A 196 -16.89 12.30 -13.32
C LEU A 196 -17.61 13.62 -13.53
N HIS A 197 -17.94 13.99 -14.78
CA HIS A 197 -18.75 15.16 -15.07
C HIS A 197 -20.14 15.08 -14.38
N ALA A 198 -20.82 13.95 -14.53
CA ALA A 198 -22.16 13.74 -13.96
C ALA A 198 -22.14 13.67 -12.42
N THR A 199 -21.12 13.04 -11.84
CA THR A 199 -20.97 12.94 -10.37
C THR A 199 -20.36 14.18 -9.72
N ARG A 200 -19.76 15.08 -10.52
CA ARG A 200 -18.95 16.21 -10.05
C ARG A 200 -17.74 15.77 -9.23
N GLY A 201 -17.22 14.57 -9.53
CA GLY A 201 -16.05 13.99 -8.87
C GLY A 201 -14.73 14.41 -9.51
N ASP A 202 -13.62 14.09 -8.84
CA ASP A 202 -12.27 14.24 -9.39
C ASP A 202 -11.73 12.92 -9.95
N ASN A 203 -10.61 12.97 -10.68
CA ASN A 203 -9.99 11.79 -11.28
C ASN A 203 -9.12 10.98 -10.29
N SER A 204 -9.42 11.04 -8.98
CA SER A 204 -8.71 10.25 -7.97
C SER A 204 -9.06 8.76 -8.06
N SER A 205 -8.22 7.91 -7.46
CA SER A 205 -8.49 6.47 -7.45
C SER A 205 -9.71 6.15 -6.59
N GLU A 206 -9.88 6.90 -5.51
CA GLU A 206 -10.96 6.84 -4.52
C GLU A 206 -12.30 7.15 -5.17
N SER A 207 -12.40 8.27 -5.91
CA SER A 207 -13.62 8.69 -6.61
C SER A 207 -14.11 7.65 -7.64
N LEU A 208 -13.21 6.88 -8.22
CA LEU A 208 -13.52 5.91 -9.29
C LEU A 208 -13.60 4.46 -8.81
N LEU A 209 -13.16 4.15 -7.57
CA LEU A 209 -12.97 2.77 -7.11
C LEU A 209 -14.27 1.97 -7.11
N ILE A 210 -15.35 2.54 -6.56
CA ILE A 210 -16.65 1.85 -6.48
C ILE A 210 -17.22 1.61 -7.87
N ALA A 211 -17.18 2.62 -8.74
CA ALA A 211 -17.70 2.50 -10.11
C ALA A 211 -16.93 1.43 -10.90
N ARG A 212 -15.59 1.48 -10.87
CA ARG A 212 -14.72 0.48 -11.52
C ARG A 212 -14.97 -0.93 -11.01
N SER A 213 -15.07 -1.10 -9.69
CA SER A 213 -15.34 -2.41 -9.08
C SER A 213 -16.72 -2.94 -9.46
N THR A 214 -17.72 -2.06 -9.52
CA THR A 214 -19.09 -2.42 -9.93
C THR A 214 -19.15 -2.92 -11.37
N VAL A 215 -18.46 -2.23 -12.29
CA VAL A 215 -18.35 -2.67 -13.71
C VAL A 215 -17.71 -4.05 -13.80
N VAL A 216 -16.62 -4.31 -13.06
CA VAL A 216 -15.97 -5.63 -13.07
C VAL A 216 -16.90 -6.70 -12.50
N MET A 217 -17.51 -6.46 -11.33
CA MET A 217 -18.41 -7.43 -10.71
C MET A 217 -19.59 -7.78 -11.63
N ALA A 218 -20.22 -6.78 -12.24
CA ALA A 218 -21.34 -6.98 -13.17
C ALA A 218 -20.91 -7.75 -14.43
N ALA A 219 -19.76 -7.40 -15.03
CA ALA A 219 -19.24 -8.11 -16.18
C ALA A 219 -18.94 -9.59 -15.86
N ARG A 220 -18.20 -9.84 -14.76
CA ARG A 220 -17.76 -11.18 -14.39
C ARG A 220 -18.92 -12.08 -13.95
N ALA A 221 -19.96 -11.53 -13.33
CA ALA A 221 -21.17 -12.27 -12.97
C ALA A 221 -21.84 -12.93 -14.18
N GLU A 222 -21.73 -12.32 -15.36
CA GLU A 222 -22.29 -12.82 -16.62
C GLU A 222 -21.23 -13.45 -17.53
N GLY A 223 -20.02 -13.71 -17.03
CA GLY A 223 -18.92 -14.28 -17.82
C GLY A 223 -18.33 -13.35 -18.89
N LEU A 224 -18.62 -12.04 -18.81
CA LEU A 224 -18.20 -11.02 -19.77
C LEU A 224 -16.80 -10.48 -19.46
N GLN A 225 -16.20 -9.82 -20.45
CA GLN A 225 -14.98 -9.04 -20.25
C GLN A 225 -15.29 -7.68 -19.62
N ALA A 226 -14.34 -7.13 -18.86
CA ALA A 226 -14.40 -5.76 -18.37
C ALA A 226 -13.28 -4.94 -19.01
N LEU A 227 -13.60 -3.81 -19.65
CA LEU A 227 -12.63 -2.93 -20.32
C LEU A 227 -12.53 -1.58 -19.60
N ALA A 228 -11.31 -1.23 -19.20
CA ALA A 228 -11.04 0.02 -18.50
C ALA A 228 -11.01 1.21 -19.45
N SER A 229 -11.26 2.40 -18.90
CA SER A 229 -11.25 3.67 -19.62
C SER A 229 -9.90 4.00 -20.27
N PRO A 230 -9.88 4.84 -21.31
CA PRO A 230 -8.63 5.33 -21.88
C PRO A 230 -7.81 6.14 -20.87
N PHE A 231 -6.49 6.12 -21.03
CA PHE A 231 -5.58 6.96 -20.25
C PHE A 231 -5.18 8.20 -21.05
N MET A 232 -5.55 9.37 -20.54
CA MET A 232 -5.51 10.62 -21.30
C MET A 232 -4.11 11.23 -21.47
N ASP A 233 -3.17 10.99 -20.54
CA ASP A 233 -1.80 11.49 -20.67
C ASP A 233 -0.98 10.57 -21.61
N LEU A 234 -0.98 10.94 -22.90
CA LEU A 234 -0.30 10.20 -23.97
C LEU A 234 1.23 10.26 -23.88
N THR A 235 1.78 11.14 -23.04
CA THR A 235 3.22 11.35 -22.95
C THR A 235 3.86 10.46 -21.87
N ASN A 236 3.06 9.92 -20.95
CA ASN A 236 3.53 9.28 -19.74
C ASN A 236 3.28 7.75 -19.72
N ASP A 237 4.10 7.03 -20.48
CA ASP A 237 4.02 5.57 -20.59
C ASP A 237 4.14 4.85 -19.23
N ARG A 238 4.92 5.42 -18.30
CA ARG A 238 5.09 4.85 -16.95
C ARG A 238 3.83 4.98 -16.11
N ALA A 239 3.16 6.14 -16.15
CA ALA A 239 1.89 6.33 -15.46
C ALA A 239 0.79 5.44 -16.06
N PHE A 240 0.78 5.32 -17.40
CA PHE A 240 -0.12 4.39 -18.08
C PHE A 240 0.09 2.94 -17.64
N ALA A 241 1.34 2.46 -17.57
CA ALA A 241 1.64 1.11 -17.11
C ALA A 241 1.17 0.85 -15.67
N ARG A 242 1.33 1.82 -14.77
CA ARG A 242 0.80 1.74 -13.39
C ARG A 242 -0.73 1.70 -13.37
N ALA A 243 -1.38 2.53 -14.18
CA ALA A 243 -2.84 2.54 -14.30
C ALA A 243 -3.36 1.18 -14.80
N CYS A 244 -2.75 0.59 -15.83
CA CYS A 244 -3.09 -0.74 -16.32
C CYS A 244 -2.91 -1.82 -15.24
N ALA A 245 -1.83 -1.76 -14.46
CA ALA A 245 -1.61 -2.70 -13.35
C ALA A 245 -2.73 -2.59 -12.28
N GLY A 246 -3.12 -1.37 -11.93
CA GLY A 246 -4.25 -1.13 -11.01
C GLY A 246 -5.58 -1.65 -11.56
N MET A 247 -5.88 -1.42 -12.85
CA MET A 247 -7.10 -1.94 -13.48
C MET A 247 -7.10 -3.47 -13.54
N LYS A 248 -5.96 -4.10 -13.87
CA LYS A 248 -5.83 -5.55 -13.83
C LYS A 248 -6.10 -6.11 -12.43
N ALA A 249 -5.56 -5.47 -11.41
CA ALA A 249 -5.76 -5.89 -10.01
C ALA A 249 -7.25 -5.84 -9.60
N LEU A 250 -8.02 -4.89 -10.13
CA LEU A 250 -9.47 -4.85 -9.94
C LEU A 250 -10.25 -5.92 -10.73
N GLY A 251 -9.62 -6.55 -11.73
CA GLY A 251 -10.21 -7.62 -12.55
C GLY A 251 -10.60 -7.23 -13.98
N PHE A 252 -10.18 -6.05 -14.46
CA PHE A 252 -10.32 -5.68 -15.88
C PHE A 252 -9.50 -6.59 -16.79
N SER A 253 -10.06 -6.95 -17.95
CA SER A 253 -9.40 -7.76 -19.00
C SER A 253 -8.49 -6.94 -19.91
N GLY A 254 -8.72 -5.63 -19.99
CA GLY A 254 -8.02 -4.74 -20.90
C GLY A 254 -8.41 -3.29 -20.72
N THR A 255 -7.95 -2.44 -21.63
CA THR A 255 -8.20 -1.00 -21.61
C THR A 255 -8.32 -0.43 -23.02
N TYR A 256 -9.02 0.70 -23.15
CA TYR A 256 -8.90 1.51 -24.36
C TYR A 256 -7.52 2.15 -24.46
N THR A 257 -6.99 2.24 -25.68
CA THR A 257 -5.73 2.92 -25.99
C THR A 257 -5.95 4.00 -27.03
N LEU A 258 -5.25 5.12 -26.88
CA LEU A 258 -5.39 6.32 -27.72
C LEU A 258 -4.17 6.53 -28.62
N HIS A 259 -3.05 5.87 -28.32
CA HIS A 259 -1.82 5.97 -29.10
C HIS A 259 -1.20 4.59 -29.34
N PRO A 260 -0.61 4.29 -30.52
CA PRO A 260 -0.03 2.98 -30.81
C PRO A 260 0.99 2.48 -29.77
N ARG A 261 1.76 3.40 -29.16
CA ARG A 261 2.70 3.08 -28.06
C ARG A 261 2.04 2.46 -26.82
N GLN A 262 0.77 2.74 -26.57
CA GLN A 262 0.03 2.19 -25.44
C GLN A 262 -0.37 0.72 -25.67
N ASN A 263 -0.51 0.28 -26.93
CA ASN A 263 -0.92 -1.09 -27.26
C ASN A 263 0.00 -2.18 -26.69
N PRO A 264 1.34 -2.15 -26.89
CA PRO A 264 2.23 -3.14 -26.30
C PRO A 264 2.27 -3.08 -24.77
N ILE A 265 2.09 -1.89 -24.18
CA ILE A 265 2.05 -1.72 -22.72
C ILE A 265 0.79 -2.38 -22.14
N ALA A 266 -0.37 -2.15 -22.73
CA ALA A 266 -1.62 -2.79 -22.33
C ALA A 266 -1.57 -4.31 -22.54
N ALA A 267 -1.12 -4.76 -23.71
CA ALA A 267 -0.97 -6.18 -24.01
C ALA A 267 -0.09 -6.89 -22.96
N LYS A 268 1.04 -6.29 -22.57
CA LYS A 268 1.92 -6.80 -21.52
C LYS A 268 1.28 -6.76 -20.14
N ALA A 269 0.62 -5.65 -19.79
CA ALA A 269 0.05 -5.47 -18.45
C ALA A 269 -1.04 -6.52 -18.18
N PHE A 270 -2.00 -6.68 -19.10
CA PHE A 270 -3.15 -7.56 -18.95
C PHE A 270 -2.86 -9.03 -19.29
N ALA A 271 -1.69 -9.36 -19.86
CA ALA A 271 -1.26 -10.75 -20.02
C ALA A 271 -0.90 -11.40 -18.67
N PRO A 272 -1.09 -12.73 -18.51
CA PRO A 272 -0.60 -13.43 -17.33
C PRO A 272 0.92 -13.30 -17.18
N SER A 273 1.38 -12.92 -16.00
CA SER A 273 2.81 -12.77 -15.71
C SER A 273 3.50 -14.13 -15.60
N HIS A 274 4.83 -14.16 -15.68
CA HIS A 274 5.59 -15.40 -15.42
C HIS A 274 5.30 -15.98 -14.02
N ALA A 275 5.05 -15.12 -13.03
CA ALA A 275 4.65 -15.55 -11.69
C ALA A 275 3.25 -16.19 -11.69
N ASP A 276 2.28 -15.58 -12.39
CA ASP A 276 0.93 -16.14 -12.54
C ASP A 276 0.99 -17.51 -13.22
N GLN A 277 1.77 -17.61 -14.30
CA GLN A 277 1.96 -18.86 -15.05
C GLN A 277 2.64 -19.94 -14.21
N HIS A 278 3.68 -19.59 -13.45
CA HIS A 278 4.36 -20.53 -12.57
C HIS A 278 3.42 -21.03 -11.47
N ARG A 279 2.71 -20.12 -10.78
CA ARG A 279 1.71 -20.46 -9.76
C ARG A 279 0.60 -21.32 -10.34
N ALA A 280 0.11 -21.01 -11.55
CA ALA A 280 -0.90 -21.80 -12.23
C ALA A 280 -0.44 -23.23 -12.51
N ARG A 281 0.80 -23.44 -13.01
CA ARG A 281 1.35 -24.79 -13.23
C ARG A 281 1.41 -25.59 -11.92
N LEU A 282 1.88 -24.97 -10.85
CA LEU A 282 1.96 -25.60 -9.54
C LEU A 282 0.57 -25.99 -9.00
N ILE A 283 -0.45 -25.15 -9.20
CA ILE A 283 -1.82 -25.45 -8.78
C ILE A 283 -2.39 -26.63 -9.58
N VAL A 284 -2.21 -26.64 -10.90
CA VAL A 284 -2.67 -27.75 -11.76
C VAL A 284 -1.99 -29.06 -11.36
N GLU A 285 -0.68 -29.02 -11.10
CA GLU A 285 0.10 -30.18 -10.69
C GLU A 285 -0.35 -30.73 -9.33
N GLN A 286 -0.56 -29.86 -8.34
CA GLN A 286 -0.83 -30.30 -6.95
C GLN A 286 -2.29 -30.61 -6.64
N VAL A 287 -3.24 -29.92 -7.27
CA VAL A 287 -4.68 -30.15 -7.00
C VAL A 287 -5.19 -31.41 -7.72
N GLY A 288 -4.63 -31.74 -8.88
CA GLY A 288 -5.11 -32.83 -9.73
C GLY A 288 -6.60 -32.68 -10.13
N GLN A 289 -7.23 -33.76 -10.60
CA GLN A 289 -8.63 -33.74 -11.06
C GLN A 289 -9.67 -33.88 -9.92
N GLY A 290 -9.64 -33.00 -8.92
CA GLY A 290 -10.82 -32.76 -8.07
C GLY A 290 -10.63 -32.67 -6.55
N GLY A 291 -9.42 -32.37 -6.05
CA GLY A 291 -9.14 -32.25 -4.62
C GLY A 291 -8.99 -30.83 -4.07
N VAL A 292 -8.63 -30.74 -2.79
CA VAL A 292 -8.02 -29.57 -2.16
C VAL A 292 -6.59 -29.96 -1.81
N ALA A 293 -5.62 -29.09 -2.07
CA ALA A 293 -4.21 -29.29 -1.76
C ALA A 293 -3.66 -28.06 -1.02
N THR A 294 -2.40 -28.14 -0.57
CA THR A 294 -1.72 -27.02 0.08
C THR A 294 -0.48 -26.66 -0.72
N LEU A 295 -0.43 -25.44 -1.27
CA LEU A 295 0.71 -24.92 -2.02
C LEU A 295 1.32 -23.76 -1.22
N GLY A 296 2.55 -23.93 -0.72
CA GLY A 296 3.23 -22.88 0.06
C GLY A 296 2.52 -22.50 1.35
N GLY A 297 1.81 -23.43 1.99
CA GLY A 297 1.00 -23.18 3.19
C GLY A 297 -0.40 -22.63 2.92
N GLU A 298 -0.74 -22.32 1.66
CA GLU A 298 -2.07 -21.86 1.27
C GLU A 298 -2.94 -23.02 0.77
N MET A 299 -4.20 -23.05 1.20
CA MET A 299 -5.19 -23.99 0.68
C MET A 299 -5.54 -23.63 -0.77
N VAL A 300 -5.28 -24.54 -1.70
CA VAL A 300 -5.63 -24.45 -3.12
C VAL A 300 -6.68 -25.51 -3.46
N GLY A 301 -7.68 -25.15 -4.25
CA GLY A 301 -8.84 -26.01 -4.51
C GLY A 301 -9.51 -25.66 -5.84
N PRO A 302 -10.74 -26.14 -6.09
CA PRO A 302 -11.38 -26.04 -7.40
C PRO A 302 -11.44 -24.63 -8.02
N PRO A 303 -11.71 -23.54 -7.27
CA PRO A 303 -11.70 -22.19 -7.85
C PRO A 303 -10.31 -21.74 -8.34
N MET A 304 -9.27 -22.13 -7.60
CA MET A 304 -7.87 -21.81 -7.93
C MET A 304 -7.38 -22.66 -9.10
N LEU A 305 -7.88 -23.90 -9.24
CA LEU A 305 -7.64 -24.74 -10.41
C LEU A 305 -8.26 -24.14 -11.67
N ALA A 306 -9.51 -23.71 -11.62
CA ALA A 306 -10.17 -23.04 -12.75
C ALA A 306 -9.45 -21.73 -13.16
N TRP A 307 -8.98 -20.95 -12.17
CA TRP A 307 -8.12 -19.80 -12.43
C TRP A 307 -6.81 -20.20 -13.11
N ALA A 308 -6.14 -21.24 -12.60
CA ALA A 308 -4.87 -21.72 -13.14
C ALA A 308 -5.00 -22.21 -14.59
N GLU A 309 -6.04 -22.98 -14.89
CA GLU A 309 -6.36 -23.42 -16.25
C GLU A 309 -6.59 -22.23 -17.19
N THR A 310 -7.32 -21.21 -16.72
CA THR A 310 -7.55 -19.97 -17.47
C THR A 310 -6.25 -19.23 -17.77
N VAL A 311 -5.36 -19.10 -16.77
CA VAL A 311 -4.04 -18.46 -16.92
C VAL A 311 -3.17 -19.21 -17.94
N LEU A 312 -3.15 -20.54 -17.89
CA LEU A 312 -2.36 -21.36 -18.79
C LEU A 312 -2.92 -21.35 -20.22
N ALA A 313 -4.24 -21.33 -20.39
CA ALA A 313 -4.89 -21.19 -21.69
C ALA A 313 -4.59 -19.84 -22.37
N GLN A 314 -4.33 -18.79 -21.58
CA GLN A 314 -3.99 -17.44 -22.06
C GLN A 314 -2.50 -17.21 -22.27
N SER A 315 -1.65 -18.20 -21.94
CA SER A 315 -0.21 -18.09 -22.02
C SER A 315 0.31 -18.65 -23.35
N PRO A 316 1.21 -17.95 -24.06
CA PRO A 316 1.81 -18.51 -25.27
C PRO A 316 2.64 -19.78 -24.95
N PRO A 317 2.74 -20.75 -25.87
CA PRO A 317 3.66 -21.89 -25.73
C PRO A 317 5.08 -21.36 -25.55
N ALA A 318 5.86 -21.97 -24.65
CA ALA A 318 7.19 -21.50 -24.29
C ALA A 318 8.09 -21.42 -25.54
N ALA A 319 8.40 -20.20 -25.98
CA ALA A 319 9.36 -19.95 -27.03
C ALA A 319 10.78 -20.02 -26.46
N ALA A 320 11.66 -20.74 -27.16
CA ALA A 320 13.10 -20.68 -26.92
C ALA A 320 13.61 -19.25 -27.17
N PRO A 321 14.65 -18.78 -26.46
CA PRO A 321 15.10 -17.40 -26.61
C PRO A 321 15.81 -17.22 -27.95
N GLU A 322 15.18 -16.51 -28.89
CA GLU A 322 15.82 -16.09 -30.14
C GLU A 322 16.49 -14.72 -29.98
N THR A 323 17.75 -14.67 -30.43
CA THR A 323 18.62 -13.51 -30.51
C THR A 323 18.43 -12.79 -31.85
N GLY A 324 18.06 -11.51 -31.85
CA GLY A 324 17.93 -10.69 -33.07
C GLY A 324 18.31 -9.23 -32.83
N ALA A 325 19.33 -8.77 -33.55
CA ALA A 325 19.93 -7.45 -33.46
C ALA A 325 19.16 -6.38 -34.25
N VAL A 326 19.17 -5.13 -33.76
CA VAL A 326 18.79 -3.94 -34.54
C VAL A 326 19.89 -2.87 -34.39
N SER A 327 20.33 -2.37 -35.54
CA SER A 327 21.35 -1.33 -35.72
C SER A 327 20.76 0.07 -35.49
N ALA A 328 21.41 0.89 -34.67
CA ALA A 328 21.28 2.34 -34.69
C ALA A 328 22.63 2.99 -34.31
N THR A 329 23.07 3.90 -35.17
CA THR A 329 24.35 4.61 -35.13
C THR A 329 24.35 5.74 -34.09
N ALA A 330 25.23 5.66 -33.09
CA ALA A 330 25.71 6.78 -32.29
C ALA A 330 27.15 6.50 -31.81
N SER A 331 27.97 7.55 -31.72
CA SER A 331 29.43 7.54 -31.50
C SER A 331 29.92 6.60 -30.38
N ALA A 332 30.98 5.83 -30.67
CA ALA A 332 31.46 4.73 -29.86
C ALA A 332 31.93 5.12 -28.43
N PRO A 333 31.26 4.62 -27.37
CA PRO A 333 31.86 4.46 -26.05
C PRO A 333 32.82 3.26 -26.05
N LYS A 334 33.76 3.20 -25.10
CA LYS A 334 34.62 2.03 -24.86
C LYS A 334 33.78 0.74 -24.90
N ALA A 335 34.26 -0.28 -25.62
CA ALA A 335 33.58 -1.57 -25.75
C ALA A 335 33.21 -2.09 -24.35
N LEU A 336 31.90 -2.14 -24.06
CA LEU A 336 31.40 -2.78 -22.85
C LEU A 336 31.68 -4.28 -22.94
N ALA A 337 31.99 -4.89 -21.79
CA ALA A 337 32.13 -6.33 -21.69
C ALA A 337 30.87 -7.03 -22.24
N ALA A 338 31.07 -8.14 -22.95
CA ALA A 338 29.97 -8.94 -23.54
C ALA A 338 28.96 -9.45 -22.50
N THR A 339 29.35 -9.43 -21.23
CA THR A 339 28.50 -9.70 -20.07
C THR A 339 28.71 -8.61 -19.04
N VAL A 340 27.62 -8.16 -18.42
CA VAL A 340 27.64 -7.23 -17.30
C VAL A 340 27.25 -8.02 -16.06
N SER A 341 28.06 -7.96 -15.01
CA SER A 341 27.72 -8.56 -13.73
C SER A 341 26.70 -7.67 -13.00
N ALA A 342 25.62 -8.27 -12.51
CA ALA A 342 24.75 -7.59 -11.58
C ALA A 342 25.49 -7.38 -10.25
N ALA A 343 25.37 -6.19 -9.68
CA ALA A 343 25.86 -5.88 -8.34
C ALA A 343 24.69 -5.34 -7.51
N ILE A 344 24.52 -5.89 -6.31
CA ILE A 344 23.58 -5.36 -5.32
C ILE A 344 24.37 -4.34 -4.48
N PRO A 345 23.97 -3.06 -4.44
CA PRO A 345 24.55 -2.07 -3.54
C PRO A 345 24.51 -2.59 -2.09
N ARG A 346 25.61 -2.42 -1.36
CA ARG A 346 25.68 -2.73 0.07
C ARG A 346 25.68 -1.44 0.85
N PHE A 347 24.78 -1.34 1.82
CA PHE A 347 24.71 -0.25 2.78
C PHE A 347 25.16 -0.74 4.17
N GLY A 348 25.19 0.16 5.13
CA GLY A 348 25.73 -0.06 6.47
C GLY A 348 27.20 0.33 6.58
N ILE A 349 27.74 0.18 7.79
CA ILE A 349 29.13 0.56 8.06
C ILE A 349 30.12 -0.45 7.41
N ASP A 350 31.16 0.09 6.76
CA ASP A 350 32.27 -0.71 6.24
C ASP A 350 33.25 -1.08 7.38
N LEU A 351 33.11 -2.31 7.86
CA LEU A 351 33.93 -2.87 8.93
C LEU A 351 35.44 -2.95 8.60
N THR A 352 35.83 -2.87 7.33
CA THR A 352 37.24 -2.90 6.92
C THR A 352 37.92 -1.54 7.07
N ARG A 353 37.14 -0.47 6.96
CA ARG A 353 37.60 0.94 7.03
C ARG A 353 37.21 1.64 8.33
N LEU A 354 36.43 0.97 9.18
CA LEU A 354 35.98 1.46 10.47
C LEU A 354 37.14 1.91 11.37
N ARG A 355 37.00 3.08 11.99
CA ARG A 355 37.93 3.57 13.03
C ARG A 355 37.14 4.24 14.18
N PRO A 356 37.55 4.07 15.45
CA PRO A 356 37.06 4.92 16.53
C PRO A 356 37.30 6.40 16.20
N GLY A 357 36.35 7.27 16.54
CA GLY A 357 36.34 8.70 16.21
C GLY A 357 35.77 9.02 14.84
N GLN A 358 35.47 8.01 14.01
CA GLN A 358 34.80 8.22 12.74
C GLN A 358 33.40 8.80 12.95
N VAL A 359 33.11 9.87 12.22
CA VAL A 359 31.77 10.44 12.10
C VAL A 359 31.13 9.92 10.82
N LEU A 360 29.92 9.39 10.93
CA LEU A 360 29.05 9.02 9.82
C LEU A 360 27.88 10.00 9.79
N GLU A 361 27.43 10.37 8.60
CA GLU A 361 26.27 11.24 8.43
C GLU A 361 25.15 10.47 7.73
N SER A 362 23.91 10.75 8.12
CA SER A 362 22.75 10.32 7.34
C SER A 362 22.83 10.91 5.93
N PRO A 363 22.58 10.12 4.87
CA PRO A 363 22.67 10.60 3.49
C PRO A 363 21.53 11.56 3.11
N TYR A 364 20.59 11.81 4.03
CA TYR A 364 19.46 12.71 3.83
C TYR A 364 19.07 13.41 5.14
N ALA A 365 18.35 14.53 4.98
CA ALA A 365 17.65 15.25 6.04
C ALA A 365 16.13 15.26 5.77
N LEU A 366 15.33 15.45 6.81
CA LEU A 366 13.87 15.42 6.74
C LEU A 366 13.28 16.68 7.36
N THR A 367 12.52 17.45 6.59
CA THR A 367 11.66 18.53 7.13
C THR A 367 10.38 17.94 7.66
N ILE A 368 10.11 18.13 8.95
CA ILE A 368 8.94 17.56 9.63
C ILE A 368 7.77 18.53 9.52
N ASP A 369 6.73 18.19 8.77
CA ASP A 369 5.51 18.99 8.70
C ASP A 369 4.41 18.50 9.67
N ASP A 370 3.26 19.18 9.71
CA ASP A 370 2.13 18.77 10.56
C ASP A 370 1.55 17.40 10.19
N GLY A 371 1.67 16.97 8.93
CA GLY A 371 1.23 15.65 8.47
C GLY A 371 2.02 14.53 9.13
N TRP A 372 3.31 14.73 9.40
CA TRP A 372 4.14 13.78 10.15
C TRP A 372 3.68 13.66 11.60
N ARG A 373 3.42 14.78 12.27
CA ARG A 373 2.91 14.79 13.64
C ARG A 373 1.56 14.09 13.72
N ALA A 374 0.63 14.44 12.83
CA ALA A 374 -0.71 13.84 12.79
C ALA A 374 -0.64 12.33 12.53
N THR A 375 0.18 11.91 11.56
CA THR A 375 0.38 10.49 11.25
C THR A 375 0.99 9.75 12.44
N TRP A 376 2.02 10.32 13.07
CA TRP A 376 2.65 9.72 14.25
C TRP A 376 1.66 9.58 15.41
N GLN A 377 0.93 10.65 15.76
CA GLN A 377 -0.06 10.63 16.84
C GLN A 377 -1.25 9.71 16.56
N SER A 378 -1.56 9.45 15.27
CA SER A 378 -2.59 8.49 14.89
C SER A 378 -2.20 7.05 15.21
N ALA A 379 -0.90 6.72 15.14
CA ALA A 379 -0.34 5.40 15.41
C ALA A 379 0.09 5.22 16.88
N PHE A 380 0.73 6.25 17.44
CA PHE A 380 1.28 6.29 18.78
C PHE A 380 0.58 7.40 19.56
N HIS A 381 -0.41 7.04 20.36
CA HIS A 381 -1.23 8.01 21.10
C HIS A 381 -0.35 8.91 21.97
N ALA A 382 -0.57 10.22 21.85
CA ALA A 382 0.05 11.23 22.69
C ALA A 382 -1.02 11.91 23.56
N SER A 383 -0.81 11.93 24.87
CA SER A 383 -1.65 12.63 25.85
C SER A 383 -0.90 13.70 26.65
N ASN A 384 0.42 13.82 26.43
CA ASN A 384 1.23 14.81 27.11
C ASN A 384 0.95 16.24 26.60
N HIS A 385 0.81 17.20 27.51
CA HIS A 385 0.41 18.57 27.13
C HIS A 385 1.47 19.31 26.30
N LEU A 386 2.76 19.03 26.53
CA LEU A 386 3.85 19.58 25.70
C LEU A 386 3.71 19.22 24.21
N GLU A 387 3.02 18.12 23.90
CA GLU A 387 2.88 17.60 22.53
C GLU A 387 1.50 17.90 21.93
N THR A 388 0.52 18.25 22.77
CA THR A 388 -0.90 18.33 22.40
C THR A 388 -1.50 19.73 22.54
N SER A 389 -1.00 20.58 23.44
CA SER A 389 -1.51 21.95 23.65
C SER A 389 -0.46 23.01 23.37
N VAL A 390 -0.78 23.91 22.44
CA VAL A 390 0.04 25.08 22.10
C VAL A 390 0.07 26.05 23.28
N GLU A 391 -1.06 26.24 23.96
CA GLU A 391 -1.20 27.13 25.12
C GLU A 391 -0.31 26.68 26.27
N PHE A 392 -0.30 25.38 26.57
CA PHE A 392 0.56 24.81 27.60
C PHE A 392 2.03 24.94 27.24
N ALA A 393 2.43 24.56 26.02
CA ALA A 393 3.82 24.70 25.58
C ALA A 393 4.31 26.16 25.67
N ARG A 394 3.48 27.13 25.23
CA ARG A 394 3.79 28.56 25.35
C ARG A 394 3.87 29.06 26.78
N SER A 395 3.10 28.47 27.70
CA SER A 395 3.20 28.80 29.12
C SER A 395 4.55 28.41 29.75
N LEU A 396 5.27 27.47 29.13
CA LEU A 396 6.64 27.06 29.49
C LEU A 396 7.71 27.81 28.67
N GLY A 397 7.33 28.86 27.95
CA GLY A 397 8.26 29.65 27.14
C GLY A 397 8.66 29.01 25.80
N LEU A 398 7.96 27.97 25.36
CA LEU A 398 8.17 27.35 24.04
C LEU A 398 7.39 28.10 22.96
N SER A 399 7.87 28.08 21.72
CA SER A 399 7.19 28.72 20.58
C SER A 399 5.92 27.97 20.14
N ASP A 400 5.95 26.64 20.22
CA ASP A 400 4.88 25.73 19.80
C ASP A 400 4.98 24.38 20.57
N ARG A 401 4.10 23.43 20.25
CA ARG A 401 4.13 22.03 20.71
C ARG A 401 5.41 21.35 20.26
N MET A 402 6.10 20.70 21.19
CA MET A 402 7.28 19.90 20.86
C MET A 402 6.91 18.71 19.98
N LEU A 403 7.81 18.31 19.09
CA LEU A 403 7.71 17.01 18.43
C LEU A 403 7.76 15.89 19.49
N PRO A 404 6.97 14.81 19.33
CA PRO A 404 6.93 13.73 20.31
C PRO A 404 8.32 13.13 20.60
N TYR A 405 8.61 12.85 21.87
CA TYR A 405 9.89 12.25 22.26
C TYR A 405 10.17 10.95 21.50
N SER A 406 9.15 10.08 21.41
CA SER A 406 9.23 8.80 20.70
C SER A 406 9.48 8.95 19.20
N LEU A 407 8.99 10.03 18.57
CA LEU A 407 9.26 10.36 17.18
C LEU A 407 10.74 10.75 16.98
N LEU A 408 11.28 11.62 17.84
CA LEU A 408 12.68 12.03 17.77
C LEU A 408 13.63 10.85 17.99
N LEU A 409 13.31 9.98 18.93
CA LEU A 409 14.02 8.73 19.15
C LEU A 409 13.98 7.87 17.88
N ASN A 410 12.80 7.61 17.31
CA ASN A 410 12.67 6.79 16.12
C ASN A 410 13.40 7.40 14.90
N LEU A 411 13.33 8.71 14.70
CA LEU A 411 14.06 9.42 13.64
C LEU A 411 15.57 9.22 13.78
N THR A 412 16.08 9.29 15.01
CA THR A 412 17.50 9.07 15.31
C THR A 412 17.93 7.64 14.95
N LEU A 413 17.05 6.65 15.16
CA LEU A 413 17.30 5.26 14.80
C LEU A 413 17.22 5.03 13.28
N CYS A 414 16.14 5.46 12.62
CA CYS A 414 15.91 5.17 11.20
C CYS A 414 16.94 5.84 10.28
N MET A 415 17.32 7.08 10.57
CA MET A 415 18.34 7.82 9.83
C MET A 415 19.76 7.25 10.01
N SER A 416 19.92 6.27 10.90
CA SER A 416 21.18 5.55 11.07
C SER A 416 21.24 4.20 10.35
N VAL A 417 20.15 3.76 9.71
CA VAL A 417 20.12 2.43 9.06
C VAL A 417 21.11 2.38 7.91
N GLU A 418 20.92 3.21 6.90
CA GLU A 418 21.75 3.22 5.69
C GLU A 418 23.25 3.45 5.95
N PRO A 419 23.69 4.44 6.76
CA PRO A 419 25.12 4.66 6.98
C PRO A 419 25.75 3.70 8.01
N PHE A 420 24.94 3.02 8.83
CA PHE A 420 25.46 2.27 9.98
C PHE A 420 24.77 0.91 10.21
N SER A 421 23.48 0.91 10.53
CA SER A 421 22.80 -0.29 11.07
C SER A 421 22.38 -1.33 10.05
N GLU A 422 22.44 -1.06 8.74
CA GLU A 422 21.99 -2.04 7.75
C GLU A 422 22.87 -3.31 7.74
N SER A 423 24.15 -3.19 8.08
CA SER A 423 25.07 -4.33 8.25
C SER A 423 25.08 -4.90 9.68
N CYS A 424 24.21 -4.40 10.57
CA CYS A 424 24.15 -4.83 11.96
C CYS A 424 23.50 -6.21 12.07
N ARG A 425 24.07 -7.07 12.92
CA ARG A 425 23.50 -8.40 13.22
C ARG A 425 22.45 -8.35 14.30
N LEU A 426 22.70 -7.54 15.34
CA LEU A 426 21.83 -7.44 16.51
C LEU A 426 22.05 -6.12 17.23
N HIS A 427 20.97 -5.45 17.62
CA HIS A 427 21.02 -4.31 18.54
C HIS A 427 21.03 -4.80 19.98
N LEU A 428 22.02 -4.37 20.75
CA LEU A 428 22.20 -4.79 22.15
C LEU A 428 21.43 -3.90 23.13
N GLY A 429 21.13 -2.67 22.73
CA GLY A 429 20.34 -1.74 23.53
C GLY A 429 20.61 -0.28 23.19
N LEU A 430 19.75 0.57 23.74
CA LEU A 430 19.87 2.02 23.71
C LEU A 430 20.29 2.48 25.11
N HIS A 431 21.12 3.52 25.16
CA HIS A 431 21.52 4.18 26.40
C HIS A 431 21.48 5.69 26.21
N ASP A 432 21.17 6.41 27.30
CA ASP A 432 21.25 7.86 27.36
C ASP A 432 20.48 8.57 26.23
N ALA A 433 19.29 8.05 25.88
CA ALA A 433 18.44 8.67 24.88
C ALA A 433 17.71 9.86 25.50
N VAL A 434 18.01 11.08 25.03
CA VAL A 434 17.60 12.32 25.70
C VAL A 434 17.20 13.39 24.70
N ALA A 435 16.10 14.08 25.00
CA ALA A 435 15.74 15.33 24.33
C ALA A 435 16.58 16.47 24.92
N GLU A 436 17.42 17.07 24.09
CA GLU A 436 18.39 18.08 24.51
C GLU A 436 17.93 19.52 24.24
N ARG A 437 17.12 19.68 23.20
CA ARG A 437 16.43 20.92 22.85
C ARG A 437 15.04 20.64 22.32
N PRO A 438 14.12 21.62 22.40
CA PRO A 438 12.85 21.53 21.73
C PRO A 438 13.06 21.42 20.21
N ALA A 439 12.31 20.52 19.58
CA ALA A 439 12.18 20.44 18.13
C ALA A 439 10.71 20.66 17.77
N PHE A 440 10.45 21.31 16.65
CA PHE A 440 9.11 21.73 16.24
C PHE A 440 8.77 21.27 14.83
N VAL A 441 7.49 21.35 14.49
CA VAL A 441 7.07 21.26 13.08
C VAL A 441 7.72 22.42 12.31
N GLY A 442 8.18 22.13 11.10
CA GLY A 442 8.99 23.01 10.25
C GLY A 442 10.49 22.80 10.40
N ASP A 443 10.97 22.09 11.44
CA ASP A 443 12.38 21.78 11.56
C ASP A 443 12.83 20.73 10.54
N THR A 444 14.02 20.95 9.98
CA THR A 444 14.71 19.98 9.12
C THR A 444 15.75 19.26 9.94
N LEU A 445 15.56 17.95 10.11
CA LEU A 445 16.37 17.10 10.99
C LEU A 445 17.32 16.22 10.18
N SER A 446 18.57 16.13 10.62
CA SER A 446 19.60 15.22 10.10
C SER A 446 20.28 14.48 11.26
N ASN A 447 20.89 13.33 10.99
CA ASN A 447 21.54 12.52 12.02
C ASN A 447 23.04 12.41 11.76
N ARG A 448 23.85 12.59 12.79
CA ARG A 448 25.29 12.29 12.78
C ARG A 448 25.61 11.21 13.82
N ILE A 449 26.54 10.33 13.49
CA ILE A 449 26.87 9.14 14.25
C ILE A 449 28.37 9.13 14.52
N LEU A 450 28.77 9.29 15.77
CA LEU A 450 30.15 9.21 16.21
C LEU A 450 30.45 7.81 16.73
N VAL A 451 31.39 7.10 16.11
CA VAL A 451 31.86 5.80 16.60
C VAL A 451 32.78 6.03 17.81
N GLU A 452 32.29 5.82 19.03
CA GLU A 452 33.08 6.07 20.24
C GLU A 452 34.08 4.94 20.51
N SER A 453 33.61 3.69 20.42
CA SER A 453 34.47 2.53 20.64
C SER A 453 34.06 1.31 19.81
N VAL A 454 35.05 0.49 19.53
CA VAL A 454 34.95 -0.75 18.77
C VAL A 454 35.76 -1.81 19.53
N ARG A 455 35.13 -2.94 19.84
CA ARG A 455 35.81 -4.08 20.45
C ARG A 455 35.36 -5.39 19.82
N ASN A 456 36.27 -6.36 19.70
CA ASN A 456 35.87 -7.74 19.39
C ASN A 456 35.34 -8.44 20.66
N THR A 457 34.46 -9.42 20.48
CA THR A 457 33.98 -10.26 21.58
C THR A 457 35.12 -11.13 22.12
N ALA A 458 34.95 -11.66 23.34
CA ALA A 458 35.95 -12.55 23.94
C ALA A 458 36.19 -13.82 23.10
N ARG A 459 35.21 -14.24 22.29
CA ARG A 459 35.32 -15.36 21.35
C ARG A 459 35.89 -14.96 19.98
N SER A 460 36.07 -13.66 19.73
CA SER A 460 36.53 -13.09 18.46
C SER A 460 35.67 -13.47 17.24
N ASP A 461 34.43 -13.91 17.47
CA ASP A 461 33.45 -14.32 16.46
C ASP A 461 32.54 -13.16 16.01
N ALA A 462 32.72 -11.98 16.62
CA ALA A 462 32.00 -10.77 16.31
C ALA A 462 32.68 -9.52 16.93
N SER A 463 32.10 -8.36 16.63
CA SER A 463 32.46 -7.08 17.24
C SER A 463 31.25 -6.38 17.85
N VAL A 464 31.50 -5.56 18.87
CA VAL A 464 30.55 -4.63 19.48
C VAL A 464 31.02 -3.23 19.18
N ILE A 465 30.17 -2.46 18.53
CA ILE A 465 30.39 -1.05 18.23
C ILE A 465 29.49 -0.23 19.15
N ARG A 466 30.07 0.78 19.80
CA ARG A 466 29.35 1.79 20.60
C ARG A 466 29.40 3.13 19.88
N PRO A 467 28.36 3.47 19.10
CA PRO A 467 28.18 4.78 18.51
C PRO A 467 27.27 5.70 19.36
N ARG A 468 27.58 6.99 19.35
CA ARG A 468 26.68 8.07 19.78
C ARG A 468 25.99 8.67 18.56
N HIS A 469 24.67 8.66 18.55
CA HIS A 469 23.82 9.25 17.53
C HIS A 469 23.30 10.60 17.99
N VAL A 470 23.28 11.56 17.07
CA VAL A 470 22.92 12.95 17.36
C VAL A 470 22.02 13.47 16.25
N LEU A 471 20.78 13.78 16.61
CA LEU A 471 19.82 14.44 15.75
C LEU A 471 20.03 15.96 15.82
N ILE A 472 20.21 16.59 14.66
CA ILE A 472 20.59 17.98 14.49
C ILE A 472 19.54 18.67 13.61
N ASN A 473 19.18 19.90 13.94
CA ASN A 473 18.26 20.70 13.13
C ASN A 473 18.99 21.59 12.10
N GLN A 474 18.25 22.35 11.29
CA GLN A 474 18.77 23.27 10.27
C GLN A 474 19.61 24.43 10.82
N ARG A 475 19.60 24.65 12.15
CA ARG A 475 20.39 25.66 12.85
C ARG A 475 21.68 25.06 13.45
N GLU A 476 22.01 23.83 13.07
CA GLU A 476 23.12 23.02 13.61
C GLU A 476 23.01 22.74 15.12
N GLU A 477 21.80 22.81 15.66
CA GLU A 477 21.56 22.52 17.06
C GLU A 477 21.21 21.05 17.27
N ARG A 478 21.88 20.42 18.22
CA ARG A 478 21.51 19.09 18.73
C ARG A 478 20.16 19.16 19.45
N VAL A 479 19.19 18.43 18.92
CA VAL A 479 17.83 18.33 19.48
C VAL A 479 17.61 17.04 20.25
N PHE A 480 18.23 15.95 19.82
CA PHE A 480 18.11 14.63 20.45
C PHE A 480 19.45 13.88 20.33
N SER A 481 19.79 13.08 21.32
CA SER A 481 20.92 12.16 21.22
C SER A 481 20.63 10.84 21.90
N LEU A 482 21.36 9.80 21.50
CA LEU A 482 21.35 8.48 22.15
C LEU A 482 22.64 7.73 21.85
N THR A 483 22.93 6.71 22.64
CA THR A 483 23.94 5.70 22.32
C THR A 483 23.26 4.39 21.94
N LYS A 484 23.68 3.76 20.83
CA LYS A 484 23.09 2.49 20.37
C LYS A 484 24.13 1.38 20.24
N MET A 485 24.26 0.55 21.26
CA MET A 485 25.19 -0.57 21.21
C MET A 485 24.72 -1.64 20.23
N SER A 486 25.61 -2.05 19.32
CA SER A 486 25.26 -2.92 18.20
C SER A 486 26.34 -3.95 17.93
N TYR A 487 25.90 -5.14 17.52
CA TYR A 487 26.73 -6.31 17.22
C TYR A 487 26.94 -6.44 15.72
N PHE A 488 28.18 -6.70 15.31
CA PHE A 488 28.61 -6.81 13.91
C PHE A 488 29.55 -8.00 13.73
N ASP A 489 29.92 -8.30 12.49
CA ASP A 489 30.98 -9.27 12.22
C ASP A 489 32.33 -8.81 12.82
N PRO A 490 33.29 -9.75 13.02
CA PRO A 490 34.60 -9.42 13.57
C PRO A 490 35.30 -8.33 12.76
N VAL A 491 35.99 -7.43 13.46
CA VAL A 491 36.83 -6.40 12.83
C VAL A 491 38.31 -6.75 12.96
N ALA A 492 39.13 -6.24 12.05
CA ALA A 492 40.58 -6.38 12.15
C ALA A 492 41.10 -5.69 13.44
N PRO A 493 42.18 -6.19 14.07
CA PRO A 493 42.73 -5.59 15.29
C PRO A 493 43.04 -4.09 15.18
N ALA A 494 43.41 -3.61 14.00
CA ALA A 494 43.67 -2.19 13.72
C ALA A 494 42.42 -1.29 13.80
N CYS A 495 41.22 -1.86 13.82
CA CYS A 495 39.95 -1.12 13.96
C CYS A 495 39.47 -1.07 15.42
N VAL A 496 40.09 -1.84 16.33
CA VAL A 496 39.71 -1.92 17.74
C VAL A 496 40.31 -0.74 18.51
N GLY A 497 39.51 -0.12 19.36
CA GLY A 497 39.93 1.00 20.20
C GLY A 497 38.75 1.81 20.72
N ALA A 498 39.05 2.86 21.48
CA ALA A 498 38.08 3.84 21.95
C ALA A 498 38.68 5.24 21.82
N ILE A 499 37.83 6.23 21.60
CA ILE A 499 38.24 7.63 21.73
C ILE A 499 38.14 8.07 23.19
N GLU A 500 39.01 8.99 23.59
CA GLU A 500 38.81 9.72 24.84
C GLU A 500 37.52 10.57 24.75
N PRO A 501 36.74 10.71 25.84
CA PRO A 501 35.46 11.41 25.83
C PRO A 501 35.49 12.83 25.23
N ASP A 502 36.64 13.52 25.37
CA ASP A 502 36.87 14.90 24.94
C ASP A 502 37.62 15.03 23.60
N ALA A 503 38.01 13.91 22.97
CA ALA A 503 38.85 13.89 21.77
C ALA A 503 38.05 13.92 20.44
N VAL A 504 36.90 14.58 20.42
CA VAL A 504 36.10 14.73 19.19
C VAL A 504 36.68 15.88 18.36
N SER A 505 37.27 15.58 17.20
CA SER A 505 37.80 16.60 16.28
C SER A 505 36.74 17.05 15.25
N GLY A 506 36.79 18.33 14.85
CA GLY A 506 36.02 18.89 13.72
C GLY A 506 34.61 19.42 14.06
N ASP A 507 33.75 19.53 13.03
CA ASP A 507 32.39 20.11 13.08
C ASP A 507 31.44 19.43 14.09
N PHE A 508 31.76 18.21 14.53
CA PHE A 508 31.02 17.52 15.58
C PHE A 508 31.26 18.18 16.97
N ALA A 509 32.41 18.81 17.19
CA ALA A 509 32.73 19.53 18.42
C ALA A 509 31.96 20.87 18.53
N ALA A 510 31.75 21.58 17.41
CA ALA A 510 30.96 22.82 17.37
C ALA A 510 29.47 22.55 17.68
N ALA A 511 28.91 21.46 17.15
CA ALA A 511 27.57 20.97 17.49
C ALA A 511 27.45 20.38 18.91
N SER A 512 28.57 20.15 19.60
CA SER A 512 28.66 19.57 20.95
C SER A 512 28.96 20.59 22.05
N ALA A 513 28.96 21.90 21.73
CA ALA A 513 29.19 22.94 22.72
C ALA A 513 28.18 22.84 23.88
N PRO A 514 28.61 23.04 25.15
CA PRO A 514 27.75 22.94 26.30
C PRO A 514 26.64 23.99 26.21
N VAL A 515 25.41 23.50 26.15
CA VAL A 515 24.19 24.30 26.17
C VAL A 515 23.45 23.92 27.42
N ARG A 516 22.80 24.88 28.06
CA ARG A 516 21.92 24.62 29.21
C ARG A 516 20.97 23.48 28.86
N SER A 517 20.87 22.45 29.69
CA SER A 517 20.08 21.26 29.36
C SER A 517 18.59 21.64 29.24
N LEU A 518 17.84 20.96 28.35
CA LEU A 518 16.38 21.15 28.29
C LEU A 518 15.73 20.89 29.65
N HIS A 519 16.25 19.90 30.38
CA HIS A 519 15.88 19.59 31.74
C HIS A 519 15.94 20.81 32.68
N GLU A 520 17.09 21.49 32.76
CA GLU A 520 17.25 22.71 33.58
C GLU A 520 16.33 23.85 33.14
N ARG A 521 16.14 24.03 31.83
CA ARG A 521 15.20 25.03 31.30
C ARG A 521 13.77 24.75 31.73
N MET A 522 13.35 23.49 31.75
CA MET A 522 12.02 23.10 32.20
C MET A 522 11.81 23.34 33.68
N ILE A 523 12.83 23.05 34.52
CA ILE A 523 12.79 23.37 35.95
C ILE A 523 12.59 24.87 36.17
N GLU A 524 13.37 25.70 35.50
CA GLU A 524 13.28 27.15 35.61
C GLU A 524 11.95 27.69 35.08
N ALA A 525 11.49 27.22 33.91
CA ALA A 525 10.24 27.67 33.31
C ALA A 525 9.02 27.38 34.21
N VAL A 526 8.97 26.20 34.82
CA VAL A 526 7.92 25.87 35.78
C VAL A 526 8.06 26.68 37.07
N GLY A 527 9.29 26.91 37.53
CA GLY A 527 9.60 27.74 38.70
C GLY A 527 9.21 29.21 38.54
N ALA A 528 9.32 29.77 37.33
CA ALA A 528 8.90 31.13 37.00
C ALA A 528 7.37 31.33 37.03
N GLY A 529 6.60 30.23 37.03
CA GLY A 529 5.17 30.22 37.26
C GLY A 529 4.36 29.79 36.03
N LEU A 530 3.61 28.69 36.17
CA LEU A 530 2.57 28.28 35.23
C LEU A 530 1.26 29.06 35.49
N PRO A 531 0.51 29.45 34.44
CA PRO A 531 -0.83 30.01 34.62
C PRO A 531 -1.73 29.00 35.35
N ALA A 532 -2.54 29.48 36.28
CA ALA A 532 -3.48 28.64 37.02
C ALA A 532 -4.53 28.06 36.05
N ASN A 533 -4.37 26.81 35.64
CA ASN A 533 -5.42 26.07 34.94
C ASN A 533 -5.60 24.67 35.56
N PRO A 534 -6.82 24.29 36.01
CA PRO A 534 -7.02 23.27 37.05
C PRO A 534 -7.42 21.87 36.53
N ALA A 535 -7.02 21.46 35.31
CA ALA A 535 -7.68 20.33 34.64
C ALA A 535 -6.92 19.00 34.51
N SER A 536 -5.72 18.82 35.09
CA SER A 536 -5.14 17.48 35.19
C SER A 536 -4.29 17.32 36.43
N ILE A 537 -4.91 16.92 37.53
CA ILE A 537 -4.19 16.29 38.63
C ILE A 537 -3.42 15.12 38.00
N ALA A 538 -2.09 15.25 37.96
CA ALA A 538 -1.22 14.14 37.69
C ALA A 538 -1.47 13.13 38.81
N PRO A 539 -1.69 11.83 38.52
CA PRO A 539 -1.84 10.87 39.60
C PRO A 539 -0.56 10.87 40.45
N ASP A 540 -0.75 10.84 41.77
CA ASP A 540 0.34 10.67 42.72
C ASP A 540 1.06 9.35 42.43
N LEU A 541 2.39 9.41 42.39
CA LEU A 541 3.25 8.25 42.20
C LEU A 541 4.02 7.95 43.48
N ALA A 542 4.22 6.68 43.77
CA ALA A 542 5.00 6.23 44.92
C ALA A 542 6.07 5.22 44.51
N ALA A 543 7.24 5.28 45.14
CA ALA A 543 8.27 4.27 44.99
C ALA A 543 7.73 2.87 45.35
N GLY A 544 8.03 1.87 44.53
CA GLY A 544 7.51 0.50 44.65
C GLY A 544 6.13 0.28 44.01
N GLN A 545 5.50 1.31 43.46
CA GLN A 545 4.21 1.17 42.78
C GLN A 545 4.35 0.48 41.44
N LEU A 546 3.54 -0.56 41.20
CA LEU A 546 3.33 -1.15 39.88
C LEU A 546 2.06 -0.56 39.25
N ILE A 547 2.22 0.02 38.06
CA ILE A 547 1.15 0.60 37.26
C ILE A 547 0.88 -0.35 36.09
N LEU A 548 -0.38 -0.77 35.98
CA LEU A 548 -0.86 -1.51 34.82
C LEU A 548 -1.45 -0.50 33.83
N HIS A 549 -1.05 -0.56 32.56
CA HIS A 549 -1.57 0.31 31.51
C HIS A 549 -2.54 -0.47 30.62
N PRO A 550 -3.88 -0.33 30.81
CA PRO A 550 -4.85 -1.18 30.12
C PRO A 550 -4.85 -1.12 28.58
N PRO A 551 -4.57 0.02 27.91
CA PRO A 551 -4.61 0.08 26.46
C PRO A 551 -3.59 -0.87 25.81
N VAL A 552 -4.07 -1.67 24.87
CA VAL A 552 -3.25 -2.50 23.99
C VAL A 552 -3.54 -2.11 22.55
N ARG A 553 -2.51 -1.98 21.72
CA ARG A 553 -2.67 -1.59 20.32
C ARG A 553 -1.70 -2.36 19.42
N PRO A 554 -2.16 -2.88 18.27
CA PRO A 554 -1.26 -3.39 17.25
C PRO A 554 -0.81 -2.30 16.28
N ILE A 555 0.31 -2.54 15.60
CA ILE A 555 0.59 -1.88 14.31
C ILE A 555 0.17 -2.84 13.22
N GLY A 556 -0.81 -2.42 12.42
CA GLY A 556 -1.33 -3.25 11.34
C GLY A 556 -0.33 -3.39 10.19
N TRP A 557 -0.57 -4.33 9.28
CA TRP A 557 0.29 -4.56 8.11
C TRP A 557 0.54 -3.31 7.26
N SER A 558 -0.55 -2.65 6.85
CA SER A 558 -0.47 -1.45 6.01
C SER A 558 0.10 -0.25 6.78
N GLU A 559 -0.17 -0.17 8.08
CA GLU A 559 0.36 0.87 8.96
C GLU A 559 1.87 0.70 9.14
N ASN A 560 2.36 -0.51 9.38
CA ASN A 560 3.79 -0.82 9.44
C ASN A 560 4.51 -0.44 8.14
N LEU A 561 3.94 -0.82 6.99
CA LEU A 561 4.51 -0.48 5.68
C LEU A 561 4.50 1.04 5.44
N GLY A 562 3.38 1.70 5.73
CA GLY A 562 3.21 3.14 5.57
C GLY A 562 4.18 3.94 6.44
N LEU A 563 4.26 3.63 7.74
CA LEU A 563 5.18 4.27 8.67
C LEU A 563 6.64 3.97 8.32
N SER A 564 6.97 2.72 7.98
CA SER A 564 8.34 2.36 7.57
C SER A 564 8.76 3.10 6.29
N THR A 565 7.83 3.32 5.36
CA THR A 565 8.07 4.10 4.15
C THR A 565 8.23 5.59 4.46
N LEU A 566 7.30 6.17 5.25
CA LEU A 566 7.32 7.58 5.62
C LEU A 566 8.63 7.94 6.34
N LEU A 567 8.98 7.16 7.36
CA LEU A 567 10.15 7.39 8.23
C LEU A 567 11.44 6.78 7.69
N ARG A 568 11.42 6.14 6.51
CA ARG A 568 12.59 5.51 5.89
C ARG A 568 13.28 4.49 6.81
N ASN A 569 12.51 3.60 7.42
CA ASN A 569 13.06 2.38 8.02
C ASN A 569 13.49 1.45 6.88
N THR A 570 14.70 1.65 6.36
CA THR A 570 15.17 1.06 5.09
C THR A 570 15.61 -0.39 5.20
N HIS A 571 15.74 -0.96 6.40
CA HIS A 571 16.12 -2.35 6.54
C HIS A 571 15.01 -3.27 6.00
N PRO A 572 15.29 -4.14 5.00
CA PRO A 572 14.27 -4.94 4.31
C PRO A 572 13.38 -5.82 5.21
N LEU A 573 13.87 -6.24 6.38
CA LEU A 573 13.10 -7.02 7.37
C LEU A 573 11.77 -6.35 7.80
N HIS A 574 11.64 -5.04 7.61
CA HIS A 574 10.44 -4.29 8.02
C HIS A 574 9.37 -4.19 6.93
N PHE A 575 9.69 -4.47 5.66
CA PHE A 575 8.75 -4.25 4.55
C PHE A 575 8.87 -5.21 3.36
N ASP A 576 9.99 -5.89 3.16
CA ASP A 576 10.27 -6.74 2.00
C ASP A 576 9.75 -8.17 2.21
N ALA A 577 8.42 -8.30 2.18
CA ALA A 577 7.76 -9.59 2.34
C ALA A 577 8.04 -10.55 1.17
N GLN A 578 8.56 -10.05 0.03
CA GLN A 578 9.00 -10.91 -1.07
C GLN A 578 10.29 -11.63 -0.70
N ARG A 579 11.23 -10.95 -0.04
CA ARG A 579 12.51 -11.53 0.38
C ARG A 579 12.40 -12.39 1.64
N TYR A 580 11.65 -11.95 2.64
CA TYR A 580 11.57 -12.63 3.94
C TYR A 580 10.33 -13.51 4.07
N GLY A 581 9.29 -13.32 3.26
CA GLY A 581 7.98 -13.90 3.54
C GLY A 581 7.19 -13.04 4.53
N ARG A 582 5.86 -13.17 4.52
CA ARG A 582 4.98 -12.32 5.34
C ARG A 582 5.13 -12.61 6.83
N GLN A 583 5.34 -13.86 7.22
CA GLN A 583 5.49 -14.28 8.62
C GLN A 583 6.80 -13.80 9.28
N ASP A 584 7.82 -13.46 8.49
CA ASP A 584 9.14 -13.08 8.98
C ASP A 584 9.36 -11.55 8.98
N ILE A 585 8.33 -10.77 8.63
CA ILE A 585 8.38 -9.31 8.75
C ILE A 585 8.25 -8.92 10.22
N VAL A 586 9.10 -7.99 10.62
CA VAL A 586 9.22 -7.51 11.99
C VAL A 586 8.89 -6.03 12.05
N VAL A 587 8.10 -5.62 13.05
CA VAL A 587 7.87 -4.22 13.39
C VAL A 587 9.17 -3.62 13.91
N CYS A 588 9.59 -2.46 13.38
CA CYS A 588 10.88 -1.90 13.76
C CYS A 588 10.93 -1.57 15.26
N GLY A 589 12.10 -1.75 15.88
CA GLY A 589 12.24 -1.60 17.33
C GLY A 589 11.84 -0.22 17.86
N GLY A 590 12.08 0.84 17.07
CA GLY A 590 11.64 2.21 17.40
C GLY A 590 10.12 2.35 17.50
N PHE A 591 9.36 1.64 16.67
CA PHE A 591 7.90 1.59 16.75
C PHE A 591 7.43 0.81 17.97
N VAL A 592 8.05 -0.34 18.28
CA VAL A 592 7.71 -1.10 19.48
C VAL A 592 7.96 -0.27 20.74
N GLN A 593 9.06 0.48 20.76
CA GLN A 593 9.35 1.42 21.85
C GLN A 593 8.32 2.54 21.94
N ALA A 594 7.93 3.14 20.81
CA ALA A 594 6.89 4.16 20.77
C ALA A 594 5.52 3.65 21.26
N LEU A 595 5.13 2.41 20.93
CA LEU A 595 3.92 1.77 21.46
C LEU A 595 3.98 1.61 22.98
N ALA A 596 5.11 1.14 23.52
CA ALA A 596 5.27 0.98 24.96
C ALA A 596 5.25 2.33 25.71
N HIS A 597 5.84 3.39 25.15
CA HIS A 597 5.71 4.75 25.69
C HIS A 597 4.24 5.21 25.67
N ALA A 598 3.59 5.12 24.51
CA ALA A 598 2.21 5.58 24.30
C ALA A 598 1.20 4.87 25.22
N ALA A 599 1.39 3.57 25.47
CA ALA A 599 0.55 2.79 26.38
C ALA A 599 0.57 3.37 27.80
N GLY A 600 1.73 3.85 28.28
CA GLY A 600 1.89 4.38 29.64
C GLY A 600 1.64 5.87 29.80
N GLU A 601 1.42 6.61 28.71
CA GLU A 601 1.35 8.07 28.78
C GLU A 601 0.20 8.59 29.64
N ARG A 602 -0.97 7.94 29.62
CA ARG A 602 -2.15 8.43 30.34
C ARG A 602 -1.91 8.49 31.85
N GLU A 603 -1.30 7.47 32.41
CA GLU A 603 -1.01 7.36 33.85
C GLU A 603 0.25 8.15 34.24
N LEU A 604 1.20 8.34 33.33
CA LEU A 604 2.47 9.04 33.60
C LEU A 604 2.48 10.52 33.17
N ARG A 605 1.42 11.01 32.51
CA ARG A 605 1.28 12.33 31.88
C ARG A 605 1.75 13.52 32.73
N GLN A 606 1.86 14.67 32.08
CA GLN A 606 2.48 15.91 32.58
C GLN A 606 4.00 15.86 32.60
N ILE A 607 4.59 15.07 31.71
CA ILE A 607 6.03 14.96 31.55
C ILE A 607 6.52 16.24 30.84
N VAL A 608 7.43 16.96 31.48
CA VAL A 608 8.06 18.16 30.88
C VAL A 608 9.44 17.86 30.31
N HIS A 609 10.07 16.76 30.72
CA HIS A 609 11.32 16.25 30.14
C HIS A 609 11.42 14.74 30.37
N GLU A 610 12.00 14.02 29.40
CA GLU A 610 12.16 12.57 29.43
C GLU A 610 13.57 12.16 28.97
N GLN A 611 14.12 11.15 29.66
CA GLN A 611 15.34 10.46 29.32
C GLN A 611 15.11 8.94 29.43
N VAL A 612 15.47 8.20 28.39
CA VAL A 612 15.63 6.75 28.47
C VAL A 612 17.07 6.47 28.88
N ILE A 613 17.24 6.03 30.13
CA ILE A 613 18.54 5.65 30.70
C ILE A 613 19.07 4.44 29.95
N GLN A 614 18.21 3.42 29.79
CA GLN A 614 18.52 2.23 29.03
C GLN A 614 17.25 1.60 28.46
N ALA A 615 17.34 1.04 27.26
CA ALA A 615 16.29 0.18 26.70
C ALA A 615 16.89 -1.03 25.96
N SER A 616 16.18 -2.15 25.97
CA SER A 616 16.55 -3.32 25.17
C SER A 616 15.31 -4.10 24.73
N HIS A 617 15.31 -4.51 23.46
CA HIS A 617 14.33 -5.45 22.92
C HIS A 617 14.66 -6.86 23.37
N ILE A 618 13.64 -7.59 23.79
CA ILE A 618 13.75 -8.94 24.35
C ILE A 618 13.21 -9.95 23.33
N ASN A 619 11.99 -9.73 22.85
CA ASN A 619 11.35 -10.56 21.84
C ASN A 619 10.95 -9.73 20.61
N THR A 620 10.97 -10.39 19.46
CA THR A 620 10.53 -9.83 18.18
C THR A 620 9.03 -9.57 18.18
N VAL A 621 8.58 -8.52 17.49
CA VAL A 621 7.18 -8.16 17.34
C VAL A 621 6.81 -8.18 15.86
N ALA A 622 5.77 -8.91 15.50
CA ALA A 622 5.25 -8.96 14.15
C ALA A 622 4.13 -7.92 13.95
N PRO A 623 3.81 -7.52 12.71
CA PRO A 623 2.58 -6.76 12.45
C PRO A 623 1.35 -7.52 12.97
N GLU A 624 0.35 -6.78 13.46
CA GLU A 624 -0.86 -7.27 14.15
C GLU A 624 -0.67 -7.78 15.60
N ASP A 625 0.57 -7.94 16.08
CA ASP A 625 0.81 -8.19 17.50
C ASP A 625 0.40 -6.97 18.33
N ARG A 626 -0.37 -7.20 19.39
CA ARG A 626 -0.85 -6.14 20.28
C ARG A 626 0.21 -5.83 21.32
N ILE A 627 0.61 -4.56 21.43
CA ILE A 627 1.55 -4.12 22.47
C ILE A 627 0.79 -3.36 23.55
N GLY A 628 0.92 -3.82 24.80
CA GLY A 628 0.54 -3.09 26.02
C GLY A 628 1.76 -2.76 26.86
N ALA A 629 1.56 -2.22 28.06
CA ALA A 629 2.67 -1.92 28.97
C ALA A 629 2.33 -2.07 30.45
N ILE A 630 3.39 -2.24 31.25
CA ILE A 630 3.37 -2.08 32.71
C ILE A 630 4.57 -1.22 33.13
N SER A 631 4.42 -0.39 34.14
CA SER A 631 5.50 0.45 34.68
C SER A 631 5.66 0.26 36.18
N PHE A 632 6.89 0.03 36.63
CA PHE A 632 7.25 -0.02 38.04
C PHE A 632 8.03 1.24 38.42
N ILE A 633 7.51 1.97 39.40
CA ILE A 633 8.12 3.20 39.92
C ILE A 633 9.24 2.84 40.88
N ARG A 634 10.49 3.17 40.54
CA ARG A 634 11.66 2.90 41.38
C ARG A 634 11.85 3.99 42.43
N SER A 635 11.79 5.25 42.02
CA SER A 635 11.98 6.40 42.90
C SER A 635 11.13 7.58 42.45
N VAL A 636 10.78 8.42 43.42
CA VAL A 636 10.09 9.71 43.21
C VAL A 636 10.83 10.74 44.05
N THR A 637 11.43 11.72 43.38
CA THR A 637 12.27 12.75 44.00
C THR A 637 11.62 14.12 43.79
N PRO A 638 11.12 14.78 44.84
CA PRO A 638 10.62 16.15 44.72
C PRO A 638 11.74 17.11 44.30
N ILE A 639 11.54 17.84 43.21
CA ILE A 639 12.45 18.89 42.72
C ILE A 639 11.98 20.26 43.23
N SER A 640 10.66 20.47 43.29
CA SER A 640 10.01 21.65 43.88
C SER A 640 8.60 21.30 44.35
N ASP A 641 7.84 22.30 44.81
CA ASP A 641 6.42 22.15 45.13
C ASP A 641 5.56 21.76 43.91
N ARG A 642 6.08 21.95 42.69
CA ARG A 642 5.36 21.71 41.44
C ARG A 642 6.00 20.65 40.54
N LEU A 643 7.23 20.23 40.83
CA LEU A 643 7.97 19.28 40.01
C LEU A 643 8.49 18.10 40.82
N GLU A 644 8.39 16.92 40.23
CA GLU A 644 9.01 15.70 40.70
C GLU A 644 9.78 15.04 39.55
N GLU A 645 10.88 14.39 39.90
CA GLU A 645 11.61 13.49 39.04
C GLU A 645 11.26 12.05 39.43
N VAL A 646 10.93 11.22 38.45
CA VAL A 646 10.50 9.85 38.66
C VAL A 646 11.40 8.93 37.84
N GLU A 647 12.04 7.97 38.51
CA GLU A 647 12.73 6.88 37.84
C GLU A 647 11.83 5.65 37.83
N LEU A 648 11.68 5.05 36.66
CA LEU A 648 10.75 3.95 36.45
C LEU A 648 11.27 2.95 35.42
N LYS A 649 10.81 1.70 35.55
CA LYS A 649 11.05 0.65 34.57
C LYS A 649 9.74 0.22 33.92
N THR A 650 9.71 0.24 32.59
CA THR A 650 8.54 -0.07 31.79
C THR A 650 8.80 -1.30 30.95
N PHE A 651 7.88 -2.25 30.94
CA PHE A 651 7.89 -3.39 30.04
C PHE A 651 6.82 -3.21 28.97
N GLY A 652 7.21 -3.35 27.70
CA GLY A 652 6.28 -3.55 26.60
C GLY A 652 5.89 -5.01 26.51
N LEU A 653 4.60 -5.32 26.59
CA LEU A 653 4.09 -6.69 26.64
C LEU A 653 3.32 -7.02 25.35
N CYS A 654 3.67 -8.15 24.74
CA CYS A 654 3.12 -8.64 23.49
C CYS A 654 1.94 -9.58 23.73
N ASN A 655 0.81 -9.24 23.10
CA ASN A 655 -0.44 -9.98 23.10
C ASN A 655 -1.02 -10.27 24.49
N VAL A 656 -0.69 -9.46 25.51
CA VAL A 656 -1.23 -9.54 26.89
C VAL A 656 -2.41 -8.59 27.06
N ASP A 657 -3.57 -9.10 27.47
CA ASP A 657 -4.65 -8.26 28.01
C ASP A 657 -4.27 -7.82 29.42
N ILE A 658 -3.71 -6.61 29.52
CA ILE A 658 -3.13 -6.07 30.75
C ILE A 658 -4.15 -6.06 31.90
N ALA A 659 -5.39 -5.63 31.63
CA ALA A 659 -6.40 -5.51 32.67
C ALA A 659 -6.91 -6.88 33.14
N ARG A 660 -7.15 -7.81 32.21
CA ARG A 660 -7.73 -9.12 32.55
C ARG A 660 -6.72 -10.14 33.04
N GLU A 661 -5.52 -10.18 32.45
CA GLU A 661 -4.51 -11.19 32.77
C GLU A 661 -3.63 -10.80 33.96
N LEU A 662 -3.40 -9.49 34.18
CA LEU A 662 -2.52 -8.99 35.25
C LEU A 662 -3.27 -8.26 36.37
N GLY A 663 -4.55 -7.94 36.20
CA GLY A 663 -5.35 -7.28 37.22
C GLY A 663 -5.36 -8.04 38.56
N GLY A 664 -4.91 -7.39 39.63
CA GLY A 664 -4.85 -7.97 40.97
C GLY A 664 -3.75 -9.01 41.19
N ARG A 665 -2.89 -9.24 40.19
CA ARG A 665 -1.81 -10.23 40.25
C ARG A 665 -0.50 -9.62 40.78
N ALA A 666 0.18 -10.35 41.67
CA ALA A 666 1.54 -10.00 42.07
C ALA A 666 2.55 -10.45 41.01
N LEU A 667 3.50 -9.59 40.67
CA LEU A 667 4.62 -9.90 39.78
C LEU A 667 5.94 -9.96 40.58
N PRO A 668 6.89 -10.82 40.18
CA PRO A 668 8.15 -10.98 40.90
C PRO A 668 9.01 -9.72 40.82
N LEU A 669 9.48 -9.22 41.97
CA LEU A 669 10.32 -8.02 42.04
C LEU A 669 11.63 -8.16 41.25
N ALA A 670 12.16 -9.39 41.16
CA ALA A 670 13.33 -9.74 40.37
C ALA A 670 13.23 -9.30 38.90
N LEU A 671 12.02 -9.23 38.33
CA LEU A 671 11.80 -8.73 36.97
C LEU A 671 12.22 -7.25 36.85
N PHE A 672 11.95 -6.45 37.88
CA PHE A 672 12.20 -5.01 37.90
C PHE A 672 13.63 -4.66 38.35
N GLU A 673 14.26 -5.52 39.15
CA GLU A 673 15.65 -5.37 39.63
C GLU A 673 16.71 -5.84 38.64
N ALA A 674 16.33 -6.60 37.60
CA ALA A 674 17.24 -7.08 36.57
C ALA A 674 17.75 -5.92 35.68
N GLU A 675 18.81 -5.22 36.10
CA GLU A 675 19.44 -4.14 35.33
C GLU A 675 20.46 -4.67 34.33
N GLY A 676 20.60 -4.01 33.16
CA GLY A 676 21.68 -4.30 32.22
C GLY A 676 21.69 -5.73 31.64
N THR A 677 20.62 -6.50 31.86
CA THR A 677 20.65 -7.96 31.76
C THR A 677 20.29 -8.45 30.37
N LYS A 678 20.85 -9.60 29.99
CA LYS A 678 20.58 -10.23 28.70
C LYS A 678 19.09 -10.63 28.62
N PRO A 679 18.48 -10.60 27.42
CA PRO A 679 17.11 -11.07 27.21
C PRO A 679 16.80 -12.44 27.85
N SER A 680 17.76 -13.37 27.83
CA SER A 680 17.61 -14.70 28.42
C SER A 680 17.31 -14.69 29.93
N VAL A 681 17.78 -13.68 30.67
CA VAL A 681 17.56 -13.60 32.12
C VAL A 681 16.10 -13.24 32.43
N TYR A 682 15.49 -12.36 31.64
CA TYR A 682 14.06 -12.07 31.76
C TYR A 682 13.22 -13.31 31.49
N GLU A 683 13.63 -14.08 30.49
CA GLU A 683 12.97 -15.33 30.13
C GLU A 683 13.08 -16.38 31.25
N GLU A 684 14.26 -16.54 31.85
CA GLU A 684 14.48 -17.42 33.02
C GLU A 684 13.61 -17.02 34.23
N ILE A 685 13.52 -15.71 34.52
CA ILE A 685 12.65 -15.19 35.59
C ILE A 685 11.19 -15.49 35.28
N CYS A 686 10.74 -15.26 34.03
CA CYS A 686 9.36 -15.53 33.63
C CYS A 686 9.03 -17.02 33.76
N GLN A 687 9.86 -17.91 33.22
CA GLN A 687 9.63 -19.35 33.30
C GLN A 687 9.55 -19.87 34.74
N ARG A 688 10.31 -19.27 35.66
CA ARG A 688 10.35 -19.66 37.08
C ARG A 688 9.17 -19.09 37.88
N ASP A 689 8.92 -17.78 37.75
CA ASP A 689 8.10 -17.03 38.71
C ASP A 689 6.81 -16.45 38.11
N CYS A 690 6.74 -16.26 36.79
CA CYS A 690 5.56 -15.73 36.10
C CYS A 690 5.42 -16.28 34.66
N PRO A 691 5.17 -17.60 34.49
CA PRO A 691 5.29 -18.28 33.19
C PRO A 691 4.35 -17.75 32.11
N ASP A 692 3.24 -17.11 32.49
CA ASP A 692 2.31 -16.49 31.53
C ASP A 692 2.90 -15.29 30.78
N LEU A 693 4.05 -14.75 31.22
CA LEU A 693 4.80 -13.68 30.55
C LEU A 693 6.01 -14.19 29.75
N SER A 694 6.33 -15.49 29.82
CA SER A 694 7.39 -16.14 29.02
C SER A 694 7.14 -15.92 27.53
N GLY A 695 8.16 -15.44 26.81
CA GLY A 695 8.07 -15.08 25.38
C GLY A 695 7.18 -13.88 25.05
N ARG A 696 6.55 -13.23 26.03
CA ARG A 696 5.59 -12.13 25.83
C ARG A 696 6.12 -10.76 26.23
N ILE A 697 7.36 -10.66 26.69
CA ILE A 697 8.00 -9.36 26.92
C ILE A 697 8.68 -8.91 25.62
N ALA A 698 8.15 -7.87 24.98
CA ALA A 698 8.71 -7.33 23.74
C ALA A 698 9.98 -6.51 24.01
N LEU A 699 9.94 -5.62 25.00
CA LEU A 699 11.09 -4.81 25.40
C LEU A 699 11.00 -4.36 26.86
N GLN A 700 12.11 -3.85 27.36
CA GLN A 700 12.21 -3.15 28.63
C GLN A 700 12.80 -1.75 28.42
N ILE A 701 12.34 -0.78 29.21
CA ILE A 701 12.76 0.62 29.15
C ILE A 701 12.92 1.15 30.58
N GLU A 702 14.12 1.56 30.94
CA GLU A 702 14.41 2.31 32.15
C GLU A 702 14.45 3.79 31.82
N ARG A 703 13.64 4.58 32.53
CA ARG A 703 13.38 5.98 32.23
C ARG A 703 13.55 6.85 33.46
N ARG A 704 13.96 8.09 33.21
CA ARG A 704 13.86 9.21 34.12
C ARG A 704 12.94 10.24 33.47
N ILE A 705 11.87 10.61 34.18
CA ILE A 705 10.91 11.60 33.71
C ILE A 705 10.84 12.74 34.73
N LEU A 706 10.91 13.98 34.25
CA LEU A 706 10.58 15.17 35.02
C LEU A 706 9.12 15.51 34.70
N ARG A 707 8.26 15.61 35.71
CA ARG A 707 6.83 15.86 35.53
C ARG A 707 6.25 16.84 36.54
N LEU A 708 5.10 17.41 36.21
CA LEU A 708 4.34 18.23 37.15
C LEU A 708 3.74 17.34 38.26
N ARG A 709 3.81 17.83 39.50
CA ARG A 709 3.18 17.21 40.67
C ARG A 709 1.67 17.42 40.64
N GLY A 710 0.94 16.41 41.13
CA GLY A 710 -0.52 16.38 41.22
C GLY A 710 -1.11 17.35 42.24
#